data_AF-A0A5B9E2N2-F1
#
_entry.id   AF-A0A5B9E2N2-F1
#
_cell.length_a   1.000
_cell.length_b   1.000
_cell.length_c   1.000
_cell.angle_alpha   90.00
_cell.angle_beta   90.00
_cell.angle_gamma   90.00
#
_symmetry.space_group_name_H-M   'P 1'
#
loop_
_entity.id
_entity.type
_entity.pdbx_description
1 polymer ?
#
loop_
_entity_poly.entity_id
_entity_poly.type
_entity_poly.pdbx_seq_one_letter_code
_entity_poly.pdbx_strand_id
1 'polypeptide(L)'
;MRATRIAASLLFCMAEVFATLQAPALAQATQSSGDYTAALPSVEKVKAQLKGADPIDTVARQAAVFTYLQTYITRIVYARHYGGPFTPSEQKLMGDYAQAAYQLSQDFTKTHTPDEVKTFQQLKNRYEVMNALDWIKQLQGQQAADTYKGAEVSLAQSYKQHEERLQQQMKQDQGGGRSSIAGDPVLDPMGMFARAEANGVNDPELRRCLELGSSLDACQGVGAIQGMASILVPFAEKPNANEPPPAAGVVFVGAYQGRAGLASVTFGTDLSGAPVAIVRDCGSLVATTFDGHEYTLRKSSGSVQLVLANEPNPIVITLQPDGSISGPGSVLVKGRIITGYTTTTKTVMVDGAPAGPQGYYCNGPCSSSSSVPNYAPKIERCTLGSMAFTAPKPVAVPKTGIGFVDAMTTSAPAVTGFRMAGRYLGNSGLTLEFENDAVILDCGRAHAKSPYVVENEPTGFVVRVQNGGGAFPLSVAPDNTLRGSGATSVNGKLVASIRGDIVNFTPHSENCNVGTFSAKSKRNTMRASSAPIPAVPPDSSSVAASAVTPVAQASPGAASVGAADRAADQRVAFRVLLGSSFSGTNPLAGQTVFVMRKPIGSVLRELGVSVPANASPGEAMKSLQTLCHSPQGCTSAVQGMSRYYVTATKLDASGKATLSAHTETGTYFFFAIVPNPGGSLVWDIAANLAAGDNQVMFSTENAQEIH
;
A
#
# COMPACT_ATOMS: atom_id res chain seq x y z
N MET A 1 64.94 -44.88 22.20
CA MET A 1 65.10 -43.77 21.23
C MET A 1 64.88 -44.35 19.84
N ARG A 2 63.98 -43.74 19.07
CA ARG A 2 63.38 -44.32 17.85
C ARG A 2 64.41 -44.53 16.74
N ALA A 3 64.42 -45.74 16.19
CA ALA A 3 65.22 -46.18 15.06
C ALA A 3 64.33 -46.47 13.85
N THR A 4 65.00 -46.44 12.71
CA THR A 4 64.55 -46.37 11.32
C THR A 4 64.18 -47.75 10.72
N ARG A 5 63.26 -47.74 9.72
CA ARG A 5 63.02 -48.70 8.61
C ARG A 5 62.54 -50.13 8.93
N ILE A 6 61.50 -50.61 8.22
CA ILE A 6 61.48 -51.84 7.37
C ILE A 6 60.34 -51.70 6.32
N ALA A 7 60.62 -52.15 5.09
CA ALA A 7 59.73 -52.27 3.93
C ALA A 7 59.03 -53.64 3.87
N ALA A 8 57.89 -53.76 3.19
CA ALA A 8 57.54 -54.99 2.45
C ALA A 8 56.38 -54.76 1.47
N SER A 9 56.66 -55.10 0.21
CA SER A 9 55.75 -55.24 -0.93
C SER A 9 54.72 -56.36 -0.73
N LEU A 10 53.53 -56.20 -1.31
CA LEU A 10 52.79 -57.32 -1.90
C LEU A 10 51.89 -56.86 -3.05
N LEU A 11 52.31 -57.28 -4.24
CA LEU A 11 51.56 -57.32 -5.48
C LEU A 11 50.43 -58.37 -5.37
N PHE A 12 49.21 -58.03 -5.78
CA PHE A 12 48.30 -59.02 -6.39
C PHE A 12 47.42 -58.34 -7.44
N CYS A 13 47.48 -58.87 -8.66
CA CYS A 13 46.63 -58.55 -9.80
C CYS A 13 45.17 -58.99 -9.58
N MET A 14 44.21 -58.20 -10.07
CA MET A 14 43.00 -58.57 -10.84
C MET A 14 42.34 -57.25 -11.27
N ALA A 15 42.36 -56.86 -12.55
CA ALA A 15 41.47 -57.31 -13.64
C ALA A 15 39.98 -56.93 -13.42
N GLU A 16 39.56 -55.92 -14.19
CA GLU A 16 38.22 -55.65 -14.75
C GLU A 16 36.98 -55.65 -13.82
N VAL A 17 36.32 -54.49 -13.72
CA VAL A 17 34.98 -54.15 -14.25
C VAL A 17 34.69 -52.70 -13.81
N PHE A 18 35.01 -51.72 -14.67
CA PHE A 18 34.48 -50.36 -14.54
C PHE A 18 33.10 -50.35 -15.22
N ALA A 19 32.07 -50.70 -14.46
CA ALA A 19 30.69 -50.40 -14.85
C ALA A 19 30.47 -48.89 -14.72
N THR A 20 30.30 -48.23 -15.86
CA THR A 20 29.84 -46.85 -15.99
C THR A 20 28.46 -46.69 -15.36
N LEU A 21 28.39 -46.22 -14.12
CA LEU A 21 27.17 -45.64 -13.56
C LEU A 21 27.02 -44.21 -14.12
N GLN A 22 26.55 -44.12 -15.37
CA GLN A 22 25.89 -42.91 -15.85
C GLN A 22 24.59 -42.79 -15.07
N ALA A 23 24.53 -41.86 -14.13
CA ALA A 23 23.24 -41.42 -13.59
C ALA A 23 22.37 -40.97 -14.77
N PRO A 24 21.09 -41.39 -14.85
CA PRO A 24 20.21 -40.89 -15.89
C PRO A 24 20.05 -39.39 -15.64
N ALA A 25 20.71 -38.58 -16.48
CA ALA A 25 20.32 -37.20 -16.66
C ALA A 25 18.83 -37.25 -17.03
N LEU A 26 17.96 -36.82 -16.11
CA LEU A 26 16.58 -36.53 -16.44
C LEU A 26 16.65 -35.49 -17.56
N ALA A 27 16.47 -35.96 -18.79
CA ALA A 27 16.31 -35.11 -19.95
C ALA A 27 15.10 -34.22 -19.64
N GLN A 28 15.35 -32.99 -19.18
CA GLN A 28 14.40 -31.92 -19.34
C GLN A 28 14.14 -31.86 -20.83
N ALA A 29 13.01 -32.41 -21.26
CA ALA A 29 12.55 -32.29 -22.62
C ALA A 29 12.59 -30.80 -22.93
N THR A 30 13.56 -30.37 -23.74
CA THR A 30 13.60 -29.04 -24.31
C THR A 30 12.37 -28.97 -25.19
N GLN A 31 11.25 -28.54 -24.58
CA GLN A 31 10.04 -28.17 -25.29
C GLN A 31 10.52 -27.22 -26.37
N SER A 32 10.44 -27.67 -27.62
CA SER A 32 10.71 -26.84 -28.79
C SER A 32 9.96 -25.54 -28.57
N SER A 33 10.70 -24.46 -28.31
CA SER A 33 10.22 -23.13 -27.97
C SER A 33 9.60 -22.42 -29.18
N GLY A 34 8.86 -23.18 -29.98
CA GLY A 34 8.06 -22.62 -31.05
C GLY A 34 7.17 -21.54 -30.45
N ASP A 35 7.09 -20.41 -31.15
CA ASP A 35 6.26 -19.29 -30.76
C ASP A 35 4.78 -19.72 -30.68
N TYR A 36 4.29 -19.99 -29.46
CA TYR A 36 2.92 -20.45 -29.23
C TYR A 36 1.87 -19.40 -29.61
N THR A 37 2.28 -18.13 -29.76
CA THR A 37 1.38 -17.03 -30.09
C THR A 37 0.75 -17.22 -31.47
N ALA A 38 1.45 -17.84 -32.42
CA ALA A 38 0.91 -18.18 -33.74
C ALA A 38 -0.22 -19.23 -33.67
N ALA A 39 -0.26 -20.02 -32.59
CA ALA A 39 -1.30 -21.02 -32.35
C ALA A 39 -2.46 -20.49 -31.50
N LEU A 40 -2.38 -19.28 -30.95
CA LEU A 40 -3.51 -18.64 -30.29
C LEU A 40 -4.55 -18.17 -31.32
N PRO A 41 -5.85 -18.15 -30.98
CA PRO A 41 -6.88 -17.76 -31.93
C PRO A 41 -6.78 -16.26 -32.25
N SER A 42 -6.74 -15.92 -33.54
CA SER A 42 -6.87 -14.52 -34.01
C SER A 42 -8.20 -13.90 -33.60
N VAL A 43 -8.27 -12.56 -33.55
CA VAL A 43 -9.51 -11.81 -33.28
C VAL A 43 -10.65 -12.21 -34.23
N GLU A 44 -10.33 -12.37 -35.52
CA GLU A 44 -11.28 -12.73 -36.57
C GLU A 44 -11.85 -14.13 -36.35
N LYS A 45 -10.98 -15.11 -36.01
CA LYS A 45 -11.38 -16.48 -35.70
C LYS A 45 -12.33 -16.53 -34.50
N VAL A 46 -12.03 -15.82 -33.41
CA VAL A 46 -12.92 -15.75 -32.23
C VAL A 46 -14.27 -15.15 -32.63
N LYS A 47 -14.29 -14.02 -33.34
CA LYS A 47 -15.53 -13.37 -33.78
C LYS A 47 -16.36 -14.23 -34.74
N ALA A 48 -15.70 -15.00 -35.61
CA ALA A 48 -16.36 -15.86 -36.59
C ALA A 48 -16.96 -17.12 -35.96
N GLN A 49 -16.20 -17.79 -35.08
CA GLN A 49 -16.57 -19.12 -34.57
C GLN A 49 -17.33 -19.08 -33.24
N LEU A 50 -17.12 -18.06 -32.41
CA LEU A 50 -17.81 -17.95 -31.12
C LEU A 50 -19.12 -17.19 -31.28
N LYS A 51 -20.22 -17.93 -31.42
CA LYS A 51 -21.59 -17.42 -31.49
C LYS A 51 -22.40 -17.84 -30.27
N GLY A 52 -23.23 -16.93 -29.78
CA GLY A 52 -24.19 -17.17 -28.70
C GLY A 52 -25.57 -17.50 -29.24
N ALA A 53 -26.53 -17.71 -28.33
CA ALA A 53 -27.93 -17.95 -28.68
C ALA A 53 -28.60 -16.72 -29.33
N ASP A 54 -28.11 -15.52 -29.02
CA ASP A 54 -28.58 -14.25 -29.53
C ASP A 54 -27.38 -13.28 -29.75
N PRO A 55 -27.59 -12.09 -30.33
CA PRO A 55 -26.53 -11.11 -30.56
C PRO A 55 -25.84 -10.61 -29.28
N ILE A 56 -26.58 -10.46 -28.17
CA ILE A 56 -26.04 -9.99 -26.88
C ILE A 56 -25.13 -11.06 -26.29
N ASP A 57 -25.61 -12.31 -26.24
CA ASP A 57 -24.83 -13.47 -25.82
C ASP A 57 -23.57 -13.62 -26.68
N THR A 58 -23.70 -13.50 -28.01
CA THR A 58 -22.56 -13.56 -28.95
C THR A 58 -21.47 -12.56 -28.59
N VAL A 59 -21.83 -11.29 -28.40
CA VAL A 59 -20.87 -10.22 -28.10
C VAL A 59 -20.29 -10.39 -26.69
N ALA A 60 -21.10 -10.82 -25.71
CA ALA A 60 -20.66 -11.10 -24.34
C ALA A 60 -19.59 -12.21 -24.30
N ARG A 61 -19.81 -13.32 -25.01
CA ARG A 61 -18.83 -14.42 -25.10
C ARG A 61 -17.52 -13.98 -25.73
N GLN A 62 -17.60 -13.25 -26.84
CA GLN A 62 -16.41 -12.74 -27.54
C GLN A 62 -15.61 -11.78 -26.66
N ALA A 63 -16.28 -10.83 -26.00
CA ALA A 63 -15.62 -9.89 -25.09
C ALA A 63 -14.97 -10.62 -23.89
N ALA A 64 -15.62 -11.62 -23.31
CA ALA A 64 -15.08 -12.43 -22.22
C ALA A 64 -13.83 -13.22 -22.64
N VAL A 65 -13.84 -13.84 -23.82
CA VAL A 65 -12.69 -14.58 -24.36
C VAL A 65 -11.50 -13.66 -24.60
N PHE A 66 -11.70 -12.46 -25.15
CA PHE A 66 -10.61 -11.51 -25.36
C PHE A 66 -10.03 -10.95 -24.05
N THR A 67 -10.84 -10.78 -23.00
CA THR A 67 -10.29 -10.45 -21.68
C THR A 67 -9.45 -11.62 -21.15
N TYR A 68 -9.98 -12.85 -21.20
CA TYR A 68 -9.31 -14.01 -20.62
C TYR A 68 -8.03 -14.40 -21.38
N LEU A 69 -7.96 -14.20 -22.70
CA LEU A 69 -6.75 -14.46 -23.50
C LEU A 69 -5.54 -13.63 -23.02
N GLN A 70 -5.75 -12.44 -22.45
CA GLN A 70 -4.67 -11.66 -21.83
C GLN A 70 -4.15 -12.34 -20.56
N THR A 71 -5.06 -12.81 -19.70
CA THR A 71 -4.72 -13.61 -18.51
C THR A 71 -4.03 -14.93 -18.90
N TYR A 72 -4.46 -15.56 -19.99
CA TYR A 72 -3.88 -16.79 -20.54
C TYR A 72 -2.40 -16.61 -20.89
N ILE A 73 -2.07 -15.56 -21.66
CA ILE A 73 -0.69 -15.20 -22.00
C ILE A 73 0.13 -14.88 -20.73
N THR A 74 -0.46 -14.13 -19.80
CA THR A 74 0.21 -13.73 -18.54
C THR A 74 0.60 -14.95 -17.70
N ARG A 75 -0.26 -15.97 -17.63
CA ARG A 75 0.05 -17.23 -16.92
C ARG A 75 1.22 -17.98 -17.54
N ILE A 76 1.29 -18.02 -18.88
CA ILE A 76 2.43 -18.63 -19.58
C ILE A 76 3.72 -17.87 -19.26
N VAL A 77 3.68 -16.54 -19.28
CA VAL A 77 4.84 -15.69 -18.94
C VAL A 77 5.29 -15.94 -17.52
N TYR A 78 4.36 -15.97 -16.55
CA TYR A 78 4.67 -16.22 -15.14
C TYR A 78 5.28 -17.60 -14.88
N ALA A 79 4.84 -18.61 -15.63
CA ALA A 79 5.44 -19.95 -15.54
C ALA A 79 6.86 -20.01 -16.11
N ARG A 80 7.22 -19.13 -17.06
CA ARG A 80 8.60 -18.99 -17.56
C ARG A 80 9.46 -18.21 -16.58
N HIS A 81 8.97 -17.05 -16.15
CA HIS A 81 9.64 -16.18 -15.20
C HIS A 81 8.61 -15.24 -14.56
N TYR A 82 8.43 -15.33 -13.24
CA TYR A 82 7.57 -14.42 -12.51
C TYR A 82 8.10 -12.97 -12.65
N GLY A 83 7.30 -12.09 -13.26
CA GLY A 83 7.72 -10.72 -13.58
C GLY A 83 8.64 -10.58 -14.82
N GLY A 84 8.80 -11.64 -15.60
CA GLY A 84 9.57 -11.59 -16.84
C GLY A 84 8.92 -10.76 -17.95
N PRO A 85 9.73 -10.26 -18.91
CA PRO A 85 9.22 -9.49 -20.02
C PRO A 85 8.35 -10.35 -20.94
N PHE A 86 7.31 -9.74 -21.52
CA PHE A 86 6.57 -10.31 -22.64
C PHE A 86 7.46 -10.30 -23.90
N THR A 87 7.35 -11.33 -24.72
CA THR A 87 7.93 -11.32 -26.06
C THR A 87 7.17 -10.32 -26.95
N PRO A 88 7.78 -9.84 -28.06
CA PRO A 88 7.10 -8.93 -28.98
C PRO A 88 5.77 -9.47 -29.52
N SER A 89 5.71 -10.78 -29.84
CA SER A 89 4.48 -11.43 -30.32
C SER A 89 3.38 -11.47 -29.25
N GLU A 90 3.75 -11.76 -27.99
CA GLU A 90 2.82 -11.77 -26.87
C GLU A 90 2.27 -10.37 -26.58
N GLN A 91 3.15 -9.35 -26.56
CA GLN A 91 2.74 -7.97 -26.32
C GLN A 91 1.79 -7.48 -27.43
N LYS A 92 2.08 -7.83 -28.68
CA LYS A 92 1.19 -7.54 -29.82
C LYS A 92 -0.18 -8.20 -29.65
N LEU A 93 -0.23 -9.51 -29.36
CA LEU A 93 -1.50 -10.21 -29.14
C LEU A 93 -2.30 -9.66 -27.96
N MET A 94 -1.64 -9.33 -26.85
CA MET A 94 -2.32 -8.71 -25.71
C MET A 94 -2.96 -7.37 -26.10
N GLY A 95 -2.25 -6.54 -26.89
CA GLY A 95 -2.79 -5.31 -27.45
C GLY A 95 -3.99 -5.56 -28.36
N ASP A 96 -3.86 -6.51 -29.30
CA ASP A 96 -4.92 -6.88 -30.25
C ASP A 96 -6.19 -7.37 -29.52
N TYR A 97 -6.04 -8.22 -28.50
CA TYR A 97 -7.15 -8.72 -27.68
C TYR A 97 -7.76 -7.63 -26.78
N ALA A 98 -6.94 -6.81 -26.13
CA ALA A 98 -7.42 -5.71 -25.30
C ALA A 98 -8.24 -4.70 -26.14
N GLN A 99 -7.74 -4.35 -27.32
CA GLN A 99 -8.43 -3.47 -28.26
C GLN A 99 -9.74 -4.09 -28.75
N ALA A 100 -9.76 -5.37 -29.11
CA ALA A 100 -10.98 -6.06 -29.55
C ALA A 100 -12.04 -6.12 -28.44
N ALA A 101 -11.64 -6.45 -27.21
CA ALA A 101 -12.54 -6.47 -26.04
C ALA A 101 -13.13 -5.08 -25.77
N TYR A 102 -12.29 -4.03 -25.86
CA TYR A 102 -12.70 -2.65 -25.67
C TYR A 102 -13.68 -2.20 -26.75
N GLN A 103 -13.37 -2.41 -28.03
CA GLN A 103 -14.22 -2.03 -29.16
C GLN A 103 -15.58 -2.72 -29.09
N LEU A 104 -15.63 -4.04 -28.86
CA LEU A 104 -16.90 -4.76 -28.69
C LEU A 104 -17.75 -4.18 -27.56
N SER A 105 -17.12 -3.91 -26.41
CA SER A 105 -17.83 -3.36 -25.26
C SER A 105 -18.34 -1.93 -25.53
N GLN A 106 -17.54 -1.09 -26.21
CA GLN A 106 -17.91 0.28 -26.57
C GLN A 106 -19.01 0.34 -27.63
N ASP A 107 -18.87 -0.41 -28.71
CA ASP A 107 -19.83 -0.43 -29.81
C ASP A 107 -21.18 -0.94 -29.30
N PHE A 108 -21.16 -2.01 -28.49
CA PHE A 108 -22.38 -2.53 -27.86
C PHE A 108 -23.02 -1.47 -26.95
N THR A 109 -22.24 -0.80 -26.10
CA THR A 109 -22.75 0.22 -25.18
C THR A 109 -23.35 1.44 -25.89
N LYS A 110 -22.83 1.79 -27.07
CA LYS A 110 -23.31 2.95 -27.85
C LYS A 110 -24.63 2.69 -28.59
N THR A 111 -24.87 1.46 -29.04
CA THR A 111 -26.00 1.16 -29.94
C THR A 111 -27.18 0.47 -29.26
N HIS A 112 -27.03 0.03 -28.01
CA HIS A 112 -28.05 -0.73 -27.29
C HIS A 112 -28.64 0.06 -26.13
N THR A 113 -29.82 -0.36 -25.69
CA THR A 113 -30.49 0.22 -24.52
C THR A 113 -29.73 -0.07 -23.23
N PRO A 114 -29.91 0.74 -22.16
CA PRO A 114 -29.25 0.49 -20.88
C PRO A 114 -29.49 -0.91 -20.29
N ASP A 115 -30.67 -1.48 -20.50
CA ASP A 115 -31.01 -2.83 -20.00
C ASP A 115 -30.26 -3.92 -20.78
N GLU A 116 -30.13 -3.77 -22.10
CA GLU A 116 -29.32 -4.68 -22.92
C GLU A 116 -27.83 -4.59 -22.55
N VAL A 117 -27.31 -3.38 -22.31
CA VAL A 117 -25.91 -3.17 -21.85
C VAL A 117 -25.66 -3.85 -20.52
N LYS A 118 -26.62 -3.77 -19.60
CA LYS A 118 -26.54 -4.45 -18.31
C LYS A 118 -26.50 -5.97 -18.45
N THR A 119 -27.38 -6.53 -19.30
CA THR A 119 -27.39 -7.97 -19.60
C THR A 119 -26.07 -8.42 -20.23
N PHE A 120 -25.54 -7.66 -21.20
CA PHE A 120 -24.23 -7.90 -21.81
C PHE A 120 -23.11 -7.96 -20.76
N GLN A 121 -23.04 -7.00 -19.83
CA GLN A 121 -22.00 -6.98 -18.79
C GLN A 121 -22.08 -8.18 -17.84
N GLN A 122 -23.29 -8.58 -17.45
CA GLN A 122 -23.51 -9.75 -16.60
C GLN A 122 -23.05 -11.04 -17.28
N LEU A 123 -23.45 -11.23 -18.53
CA LEU A 123 -23.05 -12.38 -19.32
C LEU A 123 -21.54 -12.40 -19.54
N LYS A 124 -20.94 -11.27 -19.92
CA LYS A 124 -19.48 -11.15 -20.10
C LYS A 124 -18.73 -11.56 -18.84
N ASN A 125 -19.08 -11.01 -17.68
CA ASN A 125 -18.40 -11.31 -16.42
C ASN A 125 -18.57 -12.78 -16.01
N ARG A 126 -19.78 -13.33 -16.16
CA ARG A 126 -20.05 -14.75 -15.90
C ARG A 126 -19.19 -15.64 -16.79
N TYR A 127 -19.12 -15.33 -18.08
CA TYR A 127 -18.36 -16.11 -19.05
C TYR A 127 -16.86 -16.02 -18.87
N GLU A 128 -16.33 -14.88 -18.45
CA GLU A 128 -14.91 -14.69 -18.18
C GLU A 128 -14.43 -15.65 -17.07
N VAL A 129 -15.23 -15.83 -16.02
CA VAL A 129 -14.89 -16.72 -14.90
C VAL A 129 -15.15 -18.19 -15.24
N MET A 130 -16.29 -18.49 -15.89
CA MET A 130 -16.80 -19.86 -15.97
C MET A 130 -16.49 -20.59 -17.27
N ASN A 131 -16.40 -19.88 -18.42
CA ASN A 131 -16.50 -20.52 -19.74
C ASN A 131 -15.36 -20.15 -20.70
N ALA A 132 -14.75 -18.98 -20.53
CA ALA A 132 -13.79 -18.43 -21.49
C ALA A 132 -12.62 -19.38 -21.77
N LEU A 133 -12.08 -20.03 -20.73
CA LEU A 133 -10.98 -20.98 -20.88
C LEU A 133 -11.35 -22.18 -21.77
N ASP A 134 -12.56 -22.72 -21.64
CA ASP A 134 -12.99 -23.87 -22.43
C ASP A 134 -13.19 -23.50 -23.89
N TRP A 135 -13.73 -22.32 -24.18
CA TRP A 135 -13.82 -21.82 -25.55
C TRP A 135 -12.45 -21.53 -26.15
N ILE A 136 -11.51 -20.99 -25.36
CA ILE A 136 -10.12 -20.79 -25.81
C ILE A 136 -9.49 -22.14 -26.18
N LYS A 137 -9.67 -23.18 -25.36
CA LYS A 137 -9.18 -24.54 -25.65
C LYS A 137 -9.76 -25.11 -26.95
N GLN A 138 -11.00 -24.80 -27.30
CA GLN A 138 -11.62 -25.23 -28.56
C GLN A 138 -11.09 -24.45 -29.78
N LEU A 139 -10.68 -23.19 -29.59
CA LEU A 139 -10.28 -22.29 -30.67
C LEU A 139 -8.77 -22.27 -30.94
N GLN A 140 -7.94 -22.61 -29.95
CA GLN A 140 -6.49 -22.59 -30.06
C GLN A 140 -5.92 -23.82 -30.79
N GLY A 141 -4.73 -23.66 -31.34
CA GLY A 141 -3.94 -24.76 -31.89
C GLY A 141 -3.24 -25.58 -30.79
N GLN A 142 -2.81 -26.79 -31.16
CA GLN A 142 -2.19 -27.75 -30.25
C GLN A 142 -0.98 -27.17 -29.51
N GLN A 143 -0.14 -26.38 -30.19
CA GLN A 143 1.05 -25.78 -29.60
C GLN A 143 0.75 -24.80 -28.45
N ALA A 144 -0.30 -23.96 -28.58
CA ALA A 144 -0.74 -23.07 -27.50
C ALA A 144 -1.29 -23.89 -26.32
N ALA A 145 -2.05 -24.95 -26.61
CA ALA A 145 -2.57 -25.86 -25.60
C ALA A 145 -1.46 -26.54 -24.79
N ASP A 146 -0.45 -27.09 -25.47
CA ASP A 146 0.68 -27.76 -24.84
C ASP A 146 1.53 -26.78 -24.03
N THR A 147 1.73 -25.56 -24.53
CA THR A 147 2.49 -24.50 -23.84
C THR A 147 1.79 -24.10 -22.54
N TYR A 148 0.48 -23.86 -22.59
CA TYR A 148 -0.29 -23.48 -21.41
C TYR A 148 -0.40 -24.61 -20.40
N LYS A 149 -0.59 -25.85 -20.84
CA LYS A 149 -0.56 -27.02 -19.96
C LYS A 149 0.81 -27.16 -19.27
N GLY A 150 1.89 -26.95 -20.01
CA GLY A 150 3.24 -26.90 -19.44
C GLY A 150 3.39 -25.79 -18.41
N ALA A 151 2.84 -24.60 -18.68
CA ALA A 151 2.83 -23.49 -17.75
C ALA A 151 2.06 -23.80 -16.44
N GLU A 152 0.89 -24.43 -16.53
CA GLU A 152 0.10 -24.85 -15.37
C GLU A 152 0.87 -25.87 -14.52
N VAL A 153 1.51 -26.86 -15.15
CA VAL A 153 2.33 -27.86 -14.44
C VAL A 153 3.54 -27.20 -13.76
N SER A 154 4.25 -26.31 -14.46
CA SER A 154 5.40 -25.59 -13.91
C SER A 154 5.01 -24.72 -12.71
N LEU A 155 3.92 -23.96 -12.82
CA LEU A 155 3.39 -23.15 -11.72
C LEU A 155 2.99 -24.03 -10.53
N ALA A 156 2.23 -25.10 -10.74
CA ALA A 156 1.84 -26.02 -9.67
C ALA A 156 3.06 -26.66 -8.97
N GLN A 157 4.09 -27.03 -9.73
CA GLN A 157 5.35 -27.53 -9.16
C GLN A 157 6.09 -26.47 -8.35
N SER A 158 6.14 -25.23 -8.84
CA SER A 158 6.78 -24.12 -8.11
C SER A 158 6.09 -23.83 -6.78
N TYR A 159 4.75 -23.88 -6.75
CA TYR A 159 3.96 -23.76 -5.52
C TYR A 159 4.26 -24.90 -4.56
N LYS A 160 4.24 -26.14 -5.04
CA LYS A 160 4.57 -27.32 -4.22
C LYS A 160 5.98 -27.23 -3.63
N GLN A 161 6.97 -26.82 -4.42
CA GLN A 161 8.34 -26.62 -3.92
C GLN A 161 8.45 -25.48 -2.91
N HIS A 162 7.64 -24.44 -3.05
CA HIS A 162 7.56 -23.36 -2.07
C HIS A 162 6.96 -23.87 -0.75
N GLU A 163 5.85 -24.61 -0.81
CA GLU A 163 5.23 -25.26 0.37
C GLU A 163 6.19 -26.25 1.04
N GLU A 164 6.88 -27.10 0.27
CA GLU A 164 7.87 -28.05 0.80
C GLU A 164 9.04 -27.32 1.46
N ARG A 165 9.52 -26.21 0.89
CA ARG A 165 10.55 -25.37 1.52
C ARG A 165 10.06 -24.76 2.83
N LEU A 166 8.84 -24.22 2.85
CA LEU A 166 8.22 -23.72 4.09
C LEU A 166 8.11 -24.84 5.14
N GLN A 167 7.69 -26.04 4.74
CA GLN A 167 7.61 -27.20 5.64
C GLN A 167 8.98 -27.66 6.14
N GLN A 168 10.01 -27.67 5.29
CA GLN A 168 11.37 -28.01 5.70
C GLN A 168 11.96 -26.96 6.64
N GLN A 169 11.74 -25.68 6.37
CA GLN A 169 12.13 -24.58 7.24
C GLN A 169 11.46 -24.73 8.61
N MET A 170 10.15 -25.02 8.63
CA MET A 170 9.44 -25.36 9.87
C MET A 170 10.10 -26.53 10.61
N LYS A 171 10.45 -27.63 9.94
CA LYS A 171 11.10 -28.79 10.59
C LYS A 171 12.49 -28.47 11.15
N GLN A 172 13.26 -27.62 10.48
CA GLN A 172 14.58 -27.18 10.94
C GLN A 172 14.46 -26.29 12.19
N ASP A 173 13.47 -25.40 12.22
CA ASP A 173 13.22 -24.51 13.36
C ASP A 173 12.72 -25.25 14.62
N GLN A 174 12.16 -26.46 14.47
CA GLN A 174 11.74 -27.31 15.58
C GLN A 174 12.88 -28.08 16.27
N GLY A 175 14.07 -28.16 15.66
CA GLY A 175 15.20 -28.95 16.17
C GLY A 175 16.04 -28.30 17.28
N GLY A 176 15.80 -27.02 17.61
CA GLY A 176 16.52 -26.29 18.66
C GLY A 176 15.76 -26.31 19.99
N GLY A 177 15.99 -27.32 20.82
CA GLY A 177 15.20 -27.55 22.04
C GLY A 177 15.16 -26.36 23.02
N ARG A 178 13.94 -25.96 23.44
CA ARG A 178 13.65 -25.50 24.81
C ARG A 178 12.14 -25.34 25.12
N SER A 179 11.81 -25.81 26.32
CA SER A 179 10.66 -25.55 27.21
C SER A 179 9.28 -26.12 26.84
N SER A 180 8.88 -27.11 27.64
CA SER A 180 7.74 -28.02 27.54
C SER A 180 6.46 -27.51 28.23
N ILE A 181 5.95 -26.33 27.87
CA ILE A 181 4.58 -25.91 28.29
C ILE A 181 3.71 -25.49 27.07
N ALA A 182 4.11 -25.86 25.85
CA ALA A 182 3.32 -25.63 24.65
C ALA A 182 3.35 -26.92 23.81
N GLY A 183 2.38 -27.80 24.05
CA GLY A 183 2.35 -29.12 23.44
C GLY A 183 0.98 -29.79 23.50
N ASP A 184 -0.11 -29.01 23.41
CA ASP A 184 -1.44 -29.57 23.23
C ASP A 184 -1.79 -29.59 21.73
N PRO A 185 -1.80 -30.76 21.07
CA PRO A 185 -2.07 -30.90 19.64
C PRO A 185 -3.54 -30.59 19.26
N VAL A 186 -4.42 -30.30 20.22
CA VAL A 186 -5.82 -29.93 19.99
C VAL A 186 -6.01 -28.41 19.86
N LEU A 187 -5.13 -27.60 20.46
CA LEU A 187 -5.26 -26.13 20.52
C LEU A 187 -4.40 -25.37 19.49
N ASP A 188 -3.43 -26.04 18.85
CA ASP A 188 -2.64 -25.49 17.74
C ASP A 188 -2.18 -26.62 16.78
N PRO A 189 -3.10 -27.21 15.99
CA PRO A 189 -2.80 -28.39 15.16
C PRO A 189 -1.74 -28.11 14.07
N MET A 190 -1.33 -26.86 13.88
CA MET A 190 -0.25 -26.45 12.98
C MET A 190 0.94 -25.75 13.66
N GLY A 191 0.89 -25.52 14.98
CA GLY A 191 1.91 -24.74 15.66
C GLY A 191 2.07 -23.33 15.10
N MET A 192 1.02 -22.65 14.64
CA MET A 192 1.16 -21.32 14.01
C MET A 192 1.15 -20.18 15.02
N PHE A 193 0.36 -20.25 16.09
CA PHE A 193 0.19 -19.13 17.03
C PHE A 193 1.24 -19.14 18.14
N ALA A 194 1.52 -20.32 18.71
CA ALA A 194 2.62 -20.46 19.67
C ALA A 194 3.99 -20.15 19.03
N ARG A 195 4.08 -20.30 17.70
CA ARG A 195 5.30 -20.08 16.92
C ARG A 195 5.38 -18.68 16.35
N ALA A 196 4.26 -18.01 16.04
CA ALA A 196 4.25 -16.57 15.78
C ALA A 196 4.68 -15.78 17.03
N GLU A 197 4.24 -16.22 18.22
CA GLU A 197 4.66 -15.60 19.48
C GLU A 197 6.12 -15.93 19.82
N ALA A 198 6.56 -17.19 19.69
CA ALA A 198 7.96 -17.58 19.96
C ALA A 198 8.97 -17.07 18.91
N ASN A 199 8.59 -17.00 17.62
CA ASN A 199 9.44 -16.44 16.56
C ASN A 199 9.47 -14.91 16.60
N GLY A 200 8.37 -14.26 17.02
CA GLY A 200 8.34 -12.80 17.19
C GLY A 200 9.40 -12.30 18.18
N VAL A 201 9.64 -13.01 19.28
CA VAL A 201 10.68 -12.60 20.27
C VAL A 201 12.10 -12.65 19.70
N ASN A 202 12.36 -13.48 18.69
CA ASN A 202 13.69 -13.63 18.10
C ASN A 202 13.85 -12.95 16.75
N ASP A 203 12.79 -12.36 16.21
CA ASP A 203 12.87 -11.57 14.98
C ASP A 203 13.73 -10.31 15.24
N PRO A 204 14.91 -10.19 14.60
CA PRO A 204 15.79 -9.04 14.80
C PRO A 204 15.14 -7.73 14.34
N GLU A 205 14.21 -7.75 13.39
CA GLU A 205 13.52 -6.55 12.91
C GLU A 205 12.45 -6.10 13.89
N LEU A 206 11.66 -7.04 14.42
CA LEU A 206 10.70 -6.74 15.48
C LEU A 206 11.42 -6.18 16.71
N ARG A 207 12.53 -6.82 17.13
CA ARG A 207 13.34 -6.34 18.25
C ARG A 207 13.88 -4.95 17.98
N ARG A 208 14.51 -4.70 16.83
CA ARG A 208 15.01 -3.36 16.48
C ARG A 208 13.89 -2.33 16.50
N CYS A 209 12.72 -2.63 15.93
CA CYS A 209 11.57 -1.73 15.94
C CYS A 209 11.10 -1.39 17.37
N LEU A 210 11.01 -2.39 18.26
CA LEU A 210 10.68 -2.20 19.68
C LEU A 210 11.76 -1.39 20.41
N GLU A 211 13.03 -1.66 20.12
CA GLU A 211 14.19 -0.98 20.69
C GLU A 211 14.25 0.49 20.28
N LEU A 212 13.79 0.83 19.07
CA LEU A 212 13.60 2.21 18.61
C LEU A 212 12.43 2.93 19.28
N GLY A 213 11.64 2.22 20.09
CA GLY A 213 10.58 2.78 20.94
C GLY A 213 9.18 2.75 20.36
N SER A 214 8.97 2.03 19.25
CA SER A 214 7.63 1.71 18.77
C SER A 214 6.93 0.68 19.66
N SER A 215 5.59 0.65 19.62
CA SER A 215 4.79 -0.35 20.31
C SER A 215 4.85 -1.71 19.59
N LEU A 216 4.55 -2.79 20.31
CA LEU A 216 4.47 -4.14 19.73
C LEU A 216 3.47 -4.18 18.56
N ASP A 217 2.29 -3.56 18.71
CA ASP A 217 1.29 -3.44 17.64
C ASP A 217 1.81 -2.71 16.41
N ALA A 218 2.58 -1.64 16.59
CA ALA A 218 3.16 -0.90 15.47
C ALA A 218 4.22 -1.74 14.75
N CYS A 219 5.07 -2.46 15.49
CA CYS A 219 6.12 -3.29 14.93
C CYS A 219 5.60 -4.58 14.28
N GLN A 220 4.60 -5.23 14.89
CA GLN A 220 3.93 -6.40 14.33
C GLN A 220 3.02 -6.01 13.17
N GLY A 221 2.38 -4.84 13.20
CA GLY A 221 1.61 -4.31 12.07
C GLY A 221 2.50 -4.06 10.87
N VAL A 222 3.73 -3.58 11.08
CA VAL A 222 4.75 -3.49 10.03
C VAL A 222 5.22 -4.87 9.59
N GLY A 223 5.38 -5.85 10.47
CA GLY A 223 5.71 -7.24 10.13
C GLY A 223 4.58 -8.02 9.43
N ALA A 224 3.31 -7.72 9.71
CA ALA A 224 2.14 -8.27 9.04
C ALA A 224 1.93 -7.61 7.68
N ILE A 225 2.21 -6.31 7.56
CA ILE A 225 2.26 -5.61 6.28
C ILE A 225 3.51 -5.96 5.52
N GLN A 226 4.65 -6.24 6.13
CA GLN A 226 5.84 -6.78 5.47
C GLN A 226 5.68 -8.27 5.20
N GLY A 227 4.82 -9.00 5.91
CA GLY A 227 4.40 -10.37 5.61
C GLY A 227 3.43 -10.41 4.41
N MET A 228 2.56 -9.41 4.30
CA MET A 228 1.67 -9.22 3.16
C MET A 228 2.34 -8.48 1.99
N ALA A 229 3.30 -7.61 2.27
CA ALA A 229 4.13 -6.92 1.30
C ALA A 229 5.35 -7.75 0.91
N SER A 230 5.79 -8.76 1.66
CA SER A 230 6.77 -9.75 1.17
C SER A 230 6.16 -10.71 0.14
N ILE A 231 4.84 -10.78 0.10
CA ILE A 231 4.07 -11.41 -0.99
C ILE A 231 3.91 -10.44 -2.20
N LEU A 232 4.11 -9.12 -2.04
CA LEU A 232 3.98 -8.10 -3.11
C LEU A 232 5.30 -7.37 -3.50
N VAL A 233 6.35 -7.45 -2.69
CA VAL A 233 7.69 -6.85 -2.80
C VAL A 233 8.64 -7.70 -1.93
N PRO A 234 9.43 -8.61 -2.53
CA PRO A 234 10.26 -9.49 -1.74
C PRO A 234 11.42 -8.71 -1.11
N PHE A 235 11.45 -8.81 0.22
CA PHE A 235 12.59 -8.69 1.13
C PHE A 235 13.00 -7.29 1.67
N ALA A 236 13.02 -7.21 3.01
CA ALA A 236 14.31 -7.00 3.65
C ALA A 236 15.34 -7.98 3.05
N GLU A 237 16.06 -7.48 2.02
CA GLU A 237 17.06 -8.12 1.12
C GLU A 237 16.65 -8.81 -0.21
N LYS A 238 16.28 -8.02 -1.21
CA LYS A 238 17.20 -7.47 -2.22
C LYS A 238 16.34 -6.52 -3.05
N PRO A 239 16.67 -5.20 -3.09
CA PRO A 239 15.96 -4.31 -3.99
C PRO A 239 15.96 -4.97 -5.36
N ASN A 240 14.77 -5.05 -5.99
CA ASN A 240 14.67 -5.40 -7.39
C ASN A 240 15.76 -4.60 -8.11
N ALA A 241 16.66 -5.26 -8.83
CA ALA A 241 17.80 -4.57 -9.46
C ALA A 241 17.34 -3.42 -10.39
N ASN A 242 16.06 -3.43 -10.78
CA ASN A 242 15.40 -2.46 -11.63
C ASN A 242 14.59 -1.38 -10.87
N GLU A 243 14.38 -1.51 -9.56
CA GLU A 243 13.72 -0.45 -8.79
C GLU A 243 14.72 0.66 -8.47
N PRO A 244 14.39 1.94 -8.74
CA PRO A 244 15.31 3.03 -8.48
C PRO A 244 15.66 3.04 -6.98
N PRO A 245 16.95 3.06 -6.60
CA PRO A 245 17.31 3.12 -5.20
C PRO A 245 16.71 4.39 -4.57
N PRO A 246 16.18 4.30 -3.33
CA PRO A 246 15.53 5.44 -2.67
C PRO A 246 16.47 6.63 -2.61
N ALA A 247 15.98 7.84 -2.82
CA ALA A 247 16.86 8.99 -2.90
C ALA A 247 17.59 9.23 -1.56
N ALA A 248 18.88 9.53 -1.62
CA ALA A 248 19.64 9.96 -0.45
C ALA A 248 20.11 11.39 -0.65
N GLY A 249 19.95 12.22 0.37
CA GLY A 249 20.48 13.58 0.44
C GLY A 249 19.54 14.51 1.19
N VAL A 250 19.74 15.81 1.00
CA VAL A 250 18.79 16.82 1.47
C VAL A 250 17.57 16.80 0.55
N VAL A 251 16.38 16.80 1.13
CA VAL A 251 15.09 16.97 0.45
C VAL A 251 14.37 18.16 1.06
N PHE A 252 13.36 18.67 0.35
CA PHE A 252 12.50 19.74 0.83
C PHE A 252 11.09 19.20 0.95
N VAL A 253 10.42 19.47 2.07
CA VAL A 253 9.08 18.96 2.35
C VAL A 253 8.19 20.10 2.83
N GLY A 254 6.90 20.05 2.49
CA GLY A 254 5.90 21.01 2.96
C GLY A 254 5.01 21.56 1.86
N ALA A 255 3.91 22.21 2.24
CA ALA A 255 2.95 22.83 1.34
C ALA A 255 3.08 24.35 1.37
N TYR A 256 3.10 24.96 0.19
CA TYR A 256 3.26 26.39 0.00
C TYR A 256 2.13 26.92 -0.87
N GLN A 257 1.46 27.98 -0.43
CA GLN A 257 0.33 28.57 -1.13
C GLN A 257 0.60 30.02 -1.49
N GLY A 258 0.27 30.39 -2.74
CA GLY A 258 0.31 31.77 -3.19
C GLY A 258 -0.68 32.65 -2.44
N ARG A 259 -0.35 33.94 -2.24
CA ARG A 259 -1.22 34.88 -1.49
C ARG A 259 -2.66 34.98 -2.03
N ALA A 260 -2.84 34.78 -3.33
CA ALA A 260 -4.15 34.81 -3.97
C ALA A 260 -4.89 33.46 -3.94
N GLY A 261 -4.29 32.41 -3.38
CA GLY A 261 -4.82 31.04 -3.40
C GLY A 261 -4.86 30.38 -4.78
N LEU A 262 -4.36 31.06 -5.82
CA LEU A 262 -4.43 30.64 -7.23
C LEU A 262 -3.44 29.56 -7.63
N ALA A 263 -2.45 29.26 -6.79
CA ALA A 263 -1.51 28.17 -7.03
C ALA A 263 -0.95 27.73 -5.69
N SER A 264 -0.71 26.43 -5.55
CA SER A 264 0.03 25.87 -4.44
C SER A 264 1.04 24.84 -4.93
N VAL A 265 2.14 24.68 -4.19
CA VAL A 265 3.16 23.67 -4.46
C VAL A 265 3.39 22.88 -3.19
N THR A 266 3.22 21.57 -3.27
CA THR A 266 3.50 20.64 -2.17
C THR A 266 4.73 19.82 -2.51
N PHE A 267 5.74 19.87 -1.66
CA PHE A 267 6.95 19.05 -1.76
C PHE A 267 6.87 17.87 -0.82
N GLY A 268 7.32 16.71 -1.28
CA GLY A 268 7.37 15.48 -0.51
C GLY A 268 8.22 14.42 -1.19
N THR A 269 7.96 13.17 -0.86
CA THR A 269 8.53 12.00 -1.52
C THR A 269 7.42 11.12 -2.08
N ASP A 270 7.65 10.49 -3.22
CA ASP A 270 6.74 9.47 -3.74
C ASP A 270 6.93 8.12 -3.02
N LEU A 271 6.23 7.09 -3.47
CA LEU A 271 6.33 5.73 -2.91
C LEU A 271 7.72 5.10 -3.09
N SER A 272 8.51 5.56 -4.08
CA SER A 272 9.90 5.12 -4.28
C SER A 272 10.90 5.89 -3.39
N GLY A 273 10.41 6.86 -2.60
CA GLY A 273 11.26 7.77 -1.83
C GLY A 273 11.95 8.85 -2.68
N ALA A 274 11.52 9.03 -3.94
CA ALA A 274 12.07 10.08 -4.79
C ALA A 274 11.44 11.44 -4.45
N PRO A 275 12.23 12.54 -4.43
CA PRO A 275 11.72 13.88 -4.17
C PRO A 275 10.77 14.32 -5.28
N VAL A 276 9.51 14.59 -4.93
CA VAL A 276 8.47 15.05 -5.86
C VAL A 276 7.81 16.34 -5.37
N ALA A 277 7.46 17.20 -6.33
CA ALA A 277 6.73 18.43 -6.12
C ALA A 277 5.41 18.36 -6.90
N ILE A 278 4.29 18.61 -6.23
CA ILE A 278 2.96 18.61 -6.82
C ILE A 278 2.50 20.06 -6.92
N VAL A 279 2.32 20.55 -8.14
CA VAL A 279 1.72 21.87 -8.40
C VAL A 279 0.19 21.71 -8.44
N ARG A 280 -0.53 22.47 -7.62
CA ARG A 280 -2.00 22.44 -7.54
C ARG A 280 -2.61 23.80 -7.86
N ASP A 281 -3.92 23.78 -8.05
CA ASP A 281 -4.76 24.96 -8.33
C ASP A 281 -4.36 25.70 -9.61
N CYS A 282 -3.67 25.02 -10.51
CA CYS A 282 -3.08 25.59 -11.71
C CYS A 282 -4.08 25.61 -12.89
N GLY A 283 -5.02 26.56 -12.86
CA GLY A 283 -6.07 26.67 -13.87
C GLY A 283 -6.98 25.44 -13.88
N SER A 284 -7.09 24.76 -15.03
CA SER A 284 -7.90 23.53 -15.15
C SER A 284 -7.17 22.23 -14.77
N LEU A 285 -5.87 22.29 -14.46
CA LEU A 285 -5.09 21.11 -14.12
C LEU A 285 -5.57 20.50 -12.79
N VAL A 286 -5.74 19.19 -12.79
CA VAL A 286 -6.09 18.43 -11.59
C VAL A 286 -4.83 17.85 -10.99
N ALA A 287 -4.54 18.24 -9.76
CA ALA A 287 -3.41 17.70 -9.02
C ALA A 287 -3.73 16.28 -8.56
N THR A 288 -3.23 15.27 -9.26
CA THR A 288 -3.23 13.89 -8.76
C THR A 288 -1.91 13.61 -8.04
N THR A 289 -1.91 12.66 -7.11
CA THR A 289 -0.69 12.19 -6.44
C THR A 289 0.32 11.59 -7.43
N PHE A 290 -0.13 11.26 -8.65
CA PHE A 290 0.68 10.68 -9.73
C PHE A 290 1.29 11.73 -10.67
N ASP A 291 0.88 13.00 -10.58
CA ASP A 291 1.42 14.10 -11.40
C ASP A 291 2.56 14.84 -10.66
N GLY A 292 3.29 14.13 -9.81
CA GLY A 292 4.46 14.67 -9.13
C GLY A 292 5.57 14.99 -10.13
N HIS A 293 6.09 16.21 -10.06
CA HIS A 293 7.30 16.62 -10.76
C HIS A 293 8.50 16.23 -9.91
N GLU A 294 9.40 15.39 -10.43
CA GLU A 294 10.70 15.21 -9.77
C GLU A 294 11.39 16.56 -9.64
N TYR A 295 12.03 16.83 -8.50
CA TYR A 295 12.79 18.05 -8.31
C TYR A 295 14.20 17.78 -7.80
N THR A 296 15.10 18.71 -8.08
CA THR A 296 16.47 18.70 -7.56
C THR A 296 16.74 19.97 -6.78
N LEU A 297 17.59 19.88 -5.76
CA LEU A 297 18.07 21.04 -5.02
C LEU A 297 19.37 21.56 -5.63
N ARG A 298 19.43 22.87 -5.85
CA ARG A 298 20.65 23.60 -6.22
C ARG A 298 20.93 24.65 -5.15
N LYS A 299 22.07 24.50 -4.48
CA LYS A 299 22.55 25.45 -3.47
C LYS A 299 23.61 26.36 -4.09
N SER A 300 23.44 27.66 -3.94
CA SER A 300 24.46 28.68 -4.17
C SER A 300 24.85 29.35 -2.85
N SER A 301 25.89 30.20 -2.84
CA SER A 301 26.39 30.86 -1.63
C SER A 301 25.36 31.73 -0.90
N GLY A 302 24.27 32.13 -1.56
CA GLY A 302 23.22 32.96 -0.96
C GLY A 302 21.79 32.48 -1.17
N SER A 303 21.56 31.46 -2.00
CA SER A 303 20.19 31.02 -2.32
C SER A 303 20.09 29.51 -2.49
N VAL A 304 18.90 28.97 -2.19
CA VAL A 304 18.54 27.61 -2.55
C VAL A 304 17.48 27.66 -3.63
N GLN A 305 17.72 26.96 -4.71
CA GLN A 305 16.78 26.78 -5.81
C GLN A 305 16.28 25.35 -5.83
N LEU A 306 14.97 25.17 -5.96
CA LEU A 306 14.33 23.90 -6.28
C LEU A 306 14.02 23.92 -7.77
N VAL A 307 14.63 23.00 -8.52
CA VAL A 307 14.44 22.88 -9.97
C VAL A 307 13.54 21.69 -10.22
N LEU A 308 12.28 21.97 -10.55
CA LEU A 308 11.25 20.98 -10.84
C LEU A 308 11.32 20.59 -12.32
N ALA A 309 11.34 19.30 -12.58
CA ALA A 309 11.25 18.74 -13.92
C ALA A 309 9.86 19.02 -14.50
N ASN A 310 9.79 19.88 -15.51
CA ASN A 310 8.56 20.27 -16.16
C ASN A 310 8.81 20.50 -17.65
N GLU A 311 7.76 20.32 -18.45
CA GLU A 311 7.78 20.55 -19.89
C GLU A 311 6.85 21.73 -20.24
N PRO A 312 7.22 22.58 -21.22
CA PRO A 312 8.43 22.50 -22.03
C PRO A 312 9.72 22.91 -21.30
N ASN A 313 9.60 23.67 -20.21
CA ASN A 313 10.73 24.22 -19.48
C ASN A 313 10.68 23.83 -17.99
N PRO A 314 11.83 23.57 -17.35
CA PRO A 314 11.89 23.33 -15.91
C PRO A 314 11.41 24.56 -15.13
N ILE A 315 10.78 24.32 -13.98
CA ILE A 315 10.31 25.40 -13.10
C ILE A 315 11.35 25.60 -12.01
N VAL A 316 11.89 26.82 -11.90
CA VAL A 316 12.88 27.17 -10.88
C VAL A 316 12.21 27.97 -9.76
N ILE A 317 12.13 27.36 -8.58
CA ILE A 317 11.57 27.98 -7.37
C ILE A 317 12.74 28.37 -6.46
N THR A 318 12.78 29.60 -5.98
CA THR A 318 13.82 30.08 -5.05
C THR A 318 13.27 30.12 -3.63
N LEU A 319 13.97 29.50 -2.69
CA LEU A 319 13.67 29.62 -1.26
C LEU A 319 14.17 30.96 -0.74
N GLN A 320 13.30 31.69 -0.07
CA GLN A 320 13.60 32.98 0.57
C GLN A 320 14.09 32.78 2.01
N PRO A 321 14.81 33.76 2.59
CA PRO A 321 15.31 33.67 3.97
C PRO A 321 14.22 33.51 5.04
N ASP A 322 13.01 33.99 4.78
CA ASP A 322 11.84 33.88 5.68
C ASP A 322 11.16 32.50 5.60
N GLY A 323 11.72 31.56 4.83
CA GLY A 323 11.16 30.23 4.60
C GLY A 323 10.03 30.21 3.57
N SER A 324 9.61 31.36 3.02
CA SER A 324 8.71 31.42 1.86
C SER A 324 9.45 30.99 0.59
N ILE A 325 8.69 30.67 -0.45
CA ILE A 325 9.26 30.35 -1.76
C ILE A 325 8.79 31.37 -2.80
N SER A 326 9.63 31.65 -3.79
CA SER A 326 9.26 32.48 -4.94
C SER A 326 9.46 31.69 -6.23
N GLY A 327 8.37 31.47 -6.95
CA GLY A 327 8.44 30.93 -8.30
C GLY A 327 8.86 31.97 -9.35
N PRO A 328 8.96 31.54 -10.61
CA PRO A 328 9.37 32.37 -11.74
C PRO A 328 8.26 33.31 -12.28
N GLY A 329 7.09 33.40 -11.62
CA GLY A 329 5.93 34.11 -12.15
C GLY A 329 5.10 33.22 -13.08
N SER A 330 4.77 33.70 -14.28
CA SER A 330 3.93 32.96 -15.21
C SER A 330 4.72 31.87 -15.94
N VAL A 331 4.30 30.61 -15.82
CA VAL A 331 4.96 29.45 -16.45
C VAL A 331 3.94 28.48 -17.02
N LEU A 332 4.33 27.75 -18.06
CA LEU A 332 3.55 26.64 -18.59
C LEU A 332 3.85 25.39 -17.76
N VAL A 333 2.81 24.76 -17.21
CA VAL A 333 2.89 23.54 -16.40
C VAL A 333 2.21 22.42 -17.16
N LYS A 334 2.93 21.30 -17.35
CA LYS A 334 2.35 20.07 -17.89
C LYS A 334 1.67 19.30 -16.78
N GLY A 335 0.40 18.94 -16.97
CA GLY A 335 -0.36 18.13 -16.04
C GLY A 335 -1.49 17.38 -16.74
N ARG A 336 -2.57 17.12 -16.01
CA ARG A 336 -3.77 16.44 -16.52
C ARG A 336 -5.01 17.23 -16.23
N ILE A 337 -6.01 17.12 -17.10
CA ILE A 337 -7.37 17.59 -16.85
C ILE A 337 -8.33 16.43 -16.79
N ILE A 338 -9.45 16.62 -16.08
CA ILE A 338 -10.59 15.70 -16.17
C ILE A 338 -11.31 16.00 -17.48
N THR A 339 -11.31 15.03 -18.39
CA THR A 339 -12.03 15.12 -19.68
C THR A 339 -13.41 14.47 -19.64
N GLY A 340 -13.72 13.77 -18.55
CA GLY A 340 -15.00 13.14 -18.31
C GLY A 340 -14.92 12.24 -17.08
N TYR A 341 -15.97 11.46 -16.86
CA TYR A 341 -16.01 10.48 -15.79
C TYR A 341 -16.49 9.15 -16.35
N THR A 342 -15.82 8.07 -15.95
CA THR A 342 -16.33 6.71 -16.13
C THR A 342 -17.12 6.35 -14.89
N THR A 343 -18.44 6.45 -14.98
CA THR A 343 -19.34 6.00 -13.91
C THR A 343 -19.57 4.50 -14.06
N THR A 344 -19.12 3.74 -13.07
CA THR A 344 -19.44 2.32 -12.93
C THR A 344 -20.58 2.17 -11.94
N THR A 345 -21.75 1.79 -12.43
CA THR A 345 -22.92 1.51 -11.61
C THR A 345 -23.01 0.00 -11.36
N LYS A 346 -22.79 -0.42 -10.11
CA LYS A 346 -22.98 -1.79 -9.66
C LYS A 346 -24.39 -1.93 -9.12
N THR A 347 -25.27 -2.58 -9.88
CA THR A 347 -26.63 -2.91 -9.44
C THR A 347 -26.68 -4.36 -8.98
N VAL A 348 -27.18 -4.58 -7.76
CA VAL A 348 -27.47 -5.91 -7.23
C VAL A 348 -28.70 -6.45 -7.94
N MET A 349 -28.54 -7.65 -8.49
CA MET A 349 -29.63 -8.38 -9.16
C MET A 349 -30.13 -9.47 -8.23
N VAL A 350 -31.45 -9.62 -8.17
CA VAL A 350 -32.13 -10.72 -7.50
C VAL A 350 -33.01 -11.39 -8.54
N ASP A 351 -32.79 -12.69 -8.77
CA ASP A 351 -33.54 -13.49 -9.74
C ASP A 351 -33.60 -12.90 -11.16
N GLY A 352 -32.51 -12.25 -11.59
CA GLY A 352 -32.41 -11.64 -12.92
C GLY A 352 -33.12 -10.28 -13.07
N ALA A 353 -33.79 -9.79 -12.02
CA ALA A 353 -34.33 -8.43 -11.97
C ALA A 353 -33.42 -7.52 -11.11
N PRO A 354 -33.33 -6.20 -11.42
CA PRO A 354 -32.76 -5.25 -10.46
C PRO A 354 -33.53 -5.36 -9.16
N ALA A 355 -32.83 -5.57 -8.03
CA ALA A 355 -33.51 -5.58 -6.74
C ALA A 355 -34.25 -4.24 -6.59
N GLY A 356 -35.57 -4.28 -6.38
CA GLY A 356 -36.37 -3.08 -6.17
C GLY A 356 -35.86 -2.29 -4.97
N PRO A 357 -36.06 -0.96 -4.90
CA PRO A 357 -35.55 -0.13 -3.80
C PRO A 357 -36.07 -0.51 -2.40
N GLN A 358 -37.07 -1.40 -2.31
CA GLN A 358 -37.60 -1.96 -1.06
C GLN A 358 -37.45 -3.49 -0.96
N GLY A 359 -36.64 -4.11 -1.83
CA GLY A 359 -36.43 -5.56 -1.81
C GLY A 359 -35.57 -5.99 -0.62
N TYR A 360 -36.01 -7.03 0.09
CA TYR A 360 -35.36 -7.65 1.26
C TYR A 360 -33.85 -7.98 1.08
N TYR A 361 -33.37 -8.03 -0.16
CA TYR A 361 -32.00 -8.36 -0.53
C TYR A 361 -31.02 -7.18 -0.49
N CYS A 362 -31.49 -5.93 -0.38
CA CYS A 362 -30.64 -4.75 -0.38
C CYS A 362 -31.08 -3.77 0.72
N ASN A 363 -30.35 -3.74 1.83
CA ASN A 363 -30.54 -2.72 2.89
C ASN A 363 -29.89 -1.39 2.44
N GLY A 364 -30.47 -0.73 1.43
CA GLY A 364 -29.98 0.53 0.83
C GLY A 364 -30.25 0.59 -0.68
N PRO A 365 -29.79 1.65 -1.39
CA PRO A 365 -29.96 1.71 -2.84
C PRO A 365 -29.30 0.48 -3.46
N CYS A 366 -30.09 -0.34 -4.16
CA CYS A 366 -29.68 -1.58 -4.83
C CYS A 366 -28.66 -1.35 -5.96
N SER A 367 -28.19 -0.12 -6.11
CA SER A 367 -27.28 0.34 -7.13
C SER A 367 -26.29 1.30 -6.48
N SER A 368 -25.00 0.93 -6.48
CA SER A 368 -23.93 1.83 -6.08
C SER A 368 -23.20 2.32 -7.33
N SER A 369 -23.17 3.64 -7.53
CA SER A 369 -22.41 4.24 -8.62
C SER A 369 -21.09 4.77 -8.08
N SER A 370 -19.99 4.29 -8.63
CA SER A 370 -18.65 4.88 -8.42
C SER A 370 -18.24 5.61 -9.69
N SER A 371 -17.82 6.85 -9.56
CA SER A 371 -17.40 7.69 -10.69
C SER A 371 -15.88 7.87 -10.64
N VAL A 372 -15.17 7.35 -11.62
CA VAL A 372 -13.72 7.52 -11.75
C VAL A 372 -13.44 8.57 -12.82
N PRO A 373 -12.74 9.68 -12.51
CA PRO A 373 -12.39 10.68 -13.51
C PRO A 373 -11.49 10.11 -14.61
N ASN A 374 -11.80 10.46 -15.87
CA ASN A 374 -10.97 10.19 -17.04
C ASN A 374 -10.01 11.36 -17.24
N TYR A 375 -8.72 11.07 -17.29
CA TYR A 375 -7.68 12.09 -17.40
C TYR A 375 -7.10 12.16 -18.81
N ALA A 376 -6.84 13.38 -19.29
CA ALA A 376 -6.03 13.61 -20.49
C ALA A 376 -4.91 14.62 -20.20
N PRO A 377 -3.74 14.50 -20.85
CA PRO A 377 -2.66 15.46 -20.67
C PRO A 377 -3.06 16.85 -21.17
N LYS A 378 -2.65 17.90 -20.45
CA LYS A 378 -2.81 19.30 -20.87
C LYS A 378 -1.66 20.15 -20.32
N ILE A 379 -1.30 21.19 -21.06
CA ILE A 379 -0.39 22.24 -20.58
C ILE A 379 -1.21 23.48 -20.27
N GLU A 380 -1.09 24.00 -19.06
CA GLU A 380 -1.80 25.20 -18.62
C GLU A 380 -0.81 26.26 -18.15
N ARG A 381 -1.17 27.54 -18.30
CA ARG A 381 -0.39 28.66 -17.76
C ARG A 381 -0.71 28.85 -16.28
N CYS A 382 0.32 28.71 -15.45
CA CYS A 382 0.31 28.89 -14.00
C CYS A 382 1.01 30.18 -13.61
N THR A 383 0.53 30.87 -12.58
CA THR A 383 1.27 31.99 -11.98
C THR A 383 1.84 31.56 -10.63
N LEU A 384 3.12 31.17 -10.63
CA LEU A 384 3.89 30.80 -9.45
C LEU A 384 4.66 32.02 -8.93
N GLY A 385 3.99 32.86 -8.15
CA GLY A 385 4.58 34.04 -7.50
C GLY A 385 5.27 33.72 -6.18
N SER A 386 5.23 34.68 -5.24
CA SER A 386 5.61 34.44 -3.85
C SER A 386 4.53 33.61 -3.15
N MET A 387 4.95 32.50 -2.54
CA MET A 387 4.10 31.55 -1.84
C MET A 387 4.62 31.38 -0.41
N ALA A 388 3.71 31.50 0.55
CA ALA A 388 4.02 31.32 1.96
C ALA A 388 3.78 29.86 2.36
N PHE A 389 4.48 29.42 3.40
CA PHE A 389 4.20 28.13 4.01
C PHE A 389 2.74 28.07 4.50
N THR A 390 2.07 26.98 4.17
CA THR A 390 0.75 26.66 4.69
C THR A 390 0.92 25.60 5.77
N ALA A 391 0.77 26.00 7.03
CA ALA A 391 0.70 25.04 8.12
C ALA A 391 -0.37 23.99 7.78
N PRO A 392 -0.06 22.69 7.89
CA PRO A 392 -1.06 21.64 7.72
C PRO A 392 -2.20 21.99 8.66
N LYS A 393 -3.41 22.20 8.12
CA LYS A 393 -4.59 22.28 8.98
C LYS A 393 -4.57 20.97 9.76
N PRO A 394 -4.64 21.00 11.12
CA PRO A 394 -4.75 19.78 11.90
C PRO A 394 -5.92 19.01 11.34
N VAL A 395 -5.64 17.95 10.59
CA VAL A 395 -6.69 17.06 10.14
C VAL A 395 -7.12 16.42 11.44
N ALA A 396 -8.32 16.76 11.91
CA ALA A 396 -8.95 16.01 12.97
C ALA A 396 -9.21 14.63 12.39
N VAL A 397 -8.20 13.78 12.43
CA VAL A 397 -8.37 12.38 12.08
C VAL A 397 -9.30 11.85 13.16
N PRO A 398 -10.52 11.42 12.80
CA PRO A 398 -11.35 10.73 13.77
C PRO A 398 -10.55 9.53 14.23
N LYS A 399 -10.19 9.49 15.52
CA LYS A 399 -9.54 8.32 16.12
C LYS A 399 -10.41 7.12 15.78
N THR A 400 -9.92 6.27 14.90
CA THR A 400 -10.64 5.12 14.38
C THR A 400 -10.74 4.02 15.43
N GLY A 401 -9.95 4.08 16.50
CA GLY A 401 -9.89 3.07 17.56
C GLY A 401 -9.18 1.80 17.11
N ILE A 402 -8.76 1.72 15.84
CA ILE A 402 -7.96 0.65 15.27
C ILE A 402 -6.51 1.07 15.49
N GLY A 403 -5.84 0.52 16.50
CA GLY A 403 -4.49 0.96 16.92
C GLY A 403 -3.50 1.06 15.76
N PHE A 404 -3.63 0.20 14.76
CA PHE A 404 -2.84 0.24 13.52
C PHE A 404 -3.19 1.42 12.57
N VAL A 405 -4.47 1.69 12.31
CA VAL A 405 -4.88 2.81 11.44
C VAL A 405 -4.66 4.13 12.16
N ASP A 406 -4.89 4.18 13.47
CA ASP A 406 -4.57 5.34 14.31
C ASP A 406 -3.06 5.57 14.37
N ALA A 407 -2.21 4.54 14.42
CA ALA A 407 -0.75 4.68 14.30
C ALA A 407 -0.32 5.16 12.90
N MET A 408 -1.01 4.75 11.83
CA MET A 408 -0.75 5.25 10.47
C MET A 408 -1.26 6.67 10.22
N THR A 409 -2.26 7.13 10.97
CA THR A 409 -2.93 8.42 10.75
C THR A 409 -2.58 9.48 11.78
N THR A 410 -2.02 9.09 12.94
CA THR A 410 -1.32 9.99 13.86
C THR A 410 0.09 10.27 13.34
N SER A 411 0.18 10.72 12.09
CA SER A 411 1.42 11.33 11.61
C SER A 411 1.73 12.51 12.52
N ALA A 412 2.94 12.53 13.10
CA ALA A 412 3.48 13.72 13.73
C ALA A 412 3.20 14.94 12.82
N PRO A 413 2.90 16.13 13.39
CA PRO A 413 2.52 17.30 12.61
C PRO A 413 3.50 17.48 11.44
N ALA A 414 2.97 17.54 10.21
CA ALA A 414 3.78 17.49 9.00
C ALA A 414 4.93 18.50 9.06
N VAL A 415 6.14 17.98 9.31
CA VAL A 415 7.30 18.82 9.56
C VAL A 415 7.68 19.46 8.22
N THR A 416 7.81 20.79 8.16
CA THR A 416 8.13 21.52 6.92
C THR A 416 9.58 22.02 6.85
N GLY A 417 10.14 22.15 5.64
CA GLY A 417 11.47 22.68 5.37
C GLY A 417 12.44 21.62 4.85
N PHE A 418 13.74 21.83 5.08
CA PHE A 418 14.78 20.89 4.67
C PHE A 418 14.81 19.65 5.57
N ARG A 419 14.88 18.47 4.95
CA ARG A 419 15.04 17.18 5.61
C ARG A 419 16.16 16.39 4.99
N MET A 420 16.60 15.37 5.70
CA MET A 420 17.48 14.35 5.16
C MET A 420 16.64 13.15 4.78
N ALA A 421 17.02 12.51 3.69
CA ALA A 421 16.48 11.22 3.27
C ALA A 421 17.62 10.22 3.08
N GLY A 422 17.27 8.94 3.28
CA GLY A 422 18.13 7.80 2.99
C GLY A 422 18.97 7.32 4.19
N ARG A 423 19.70 6.23 3.93
CA ARG A 423 20.57 5.55 4.89
C ARG A 423 22.03 5.83 4.58
N TYR A 424 22.82 6.12 5.62
CA TYR A 424 24.21 6.50 5.55
C TYR A 424 25.06 5.59 6.44
N LEU A 425 26.15 5.08 5.88
CA LEU A 425 27.06 4.16 6.55
C LEU A 425 28.35 4.89 6.93
N GLY A 426 28.68 4.90 8.22
CA GLY A 426 29.93 5.43 8.74
C GLY A 426 31.02 4.36 8.84
N ASN A 427 32.28 4.78 8.69
CA ASN A 427 33.44 3.88 8.79
C ASN A 427 33.64 3.29 10.20
N SER A 428 33.01 3.89 11.21
CA SER A 428 33.10 3.51 12.62
C SER A 428 32.06 2.46 13.06
N GLY A 429 31.19 2.02 12.15
CA GLY A 429 30.03 1.17 12.48
C GLY A 429 28.77 1.94 12.85
N LEU A 430 28.85 3.28 13.03
CA LEU A 430 27.66 4.12 13.19
C LEU A 430 26.91 4.23 11.86
N THR A 431 25.64 3.84 11.88
CA THR A 431 24.72 3.99 10.75
C THR A 431 23.65 5.02 11.07
N LEU A 432 23.32 5.85 10.09
CA LEU A 432 22.28 6.87 10.20
C LEU A 432 21.18 6.55 9.19
N GLU A 433 19.94 6.49 9.62
CA GLU A 433 18.78 6.30 8.74
C GLU A 433 17.79 7.45 8.99
N PHE A 434 17.67 8.35 8.02
CA PHE A 434 16.86 9.54 8.18
C PHE A 434 15.41 9.29 7.75
N GLU A 435 14.50 9.60 8.67
CA GLU A 435 13.08 9.75 8.43
C GLU A 435 12.72 11.26 8.32
N ASN A 436 11.44 11.57 8.14
CA ASN A 436 10.97 12.95 7.94
C ASN A 436 11.15 13.85 9.17
N ASP A 437 11.18 13.30 10.37
CA ASP A 437 11.21 14.05 11.64
C ASP A 437 12.28 13.57 12.62
N ALA A 438 12.86 12.39 12.37
CA ALA A 438 13.87 11.79 13.23
C ALA A 438 14.94 11.07 12.40
N VAL A 439 16.06 10.80 13.06
CA VAL A 439 17.13 9.94 12.55
C VAL A 439 17.26 8.74 13.48
N ILE A 440 17.31 7.56 12.88
CA ILE A 440 17.67 6.33 13.56
C ILE A 440 19.20 6.22 13.57
N LEU A 441 19.75 6.07 14.77
CA LEU A 441 21.17 5.87 15.04
C LEU A 441 21.38 4.40 15.39
N ASP A 442 22.14 3.66 14.59
CA ASP A 442 22.59 2.32 14.94
C ASP A 442 24.09 2.35 15.26
N CYS A 443 24.46 2.05 16.51
CA CYS A 443 25.83 1.97 16.99
C CYS A 443 26.01 0.61 17.69
N GLY A 444 26.57 -0.36 16.95
CA GLY A 444 26.65 -1.76 17.38
C GLY A 444 25.27 -2.32 17.74
N ARG A 445 25.03 -2.62 19.03
CA ARG A 445 23.72 -3.08 19.54
C ARG A 445 22.85 -1.95 20.11
N ALA A 446 23.38 -0.74 20.22
CA ALA A 446 22.60 0.40 20.67
C ALA A 446 21.88 1.05 19.48
N HIS A 447 20.56 1.08 19.55
CA HIS A 447 19.69 1.72 18.57
C HIS A 447 18.92 2.85 19.25
N ALA A 448 18.88 4.03 18.65
CA ALA A 448 18.12 5.16 19.17
C ALA A 448 17.49 5.98 18.04
N LYS A 449 16.23 6.39 18.24
CA LYS A 449 15.56 7.37 17.39
C LYS A 449 15.72 8.75 18.00
N SER A 450 16.37 9.65 17.27
CA SER A 450 16.74 11.00 17.74
C SER A 450 16.15 12.07 16.83
N PRO A 451 15.63 13.19 17.36
CA PRO A 451 15.22 14.30 16.52
C PRO A 451 16.42 14.96 15.85
N TYR A 452 16.19 15.59 14.70
CA TYR A 452 17.22 16.35 13.99
C TYR A 452 16.64 17.58 13.31
N VAL A 453 17.52 18.52 12.96
CA VAL A 453 17.18 19.68 12.11
C VAL A 453 18.20 19.80 10.99
N VAL A 454 17.75 20.29 9.83
CA VAL A 454 18.64 20.64 8.71
C VAL A 454 18.67 22.15 8.54
N GLU A 455 19.84 22.73 8.77
CA GLU A 455 20.10 24.15 8.64
C GLU A 455 20.70 24.47 7.27
N ASN A 456 20.26 25.58 6.70
CA ASN A 456 20.75 26.11 5.43
C ASN A 456 21.79 27.21 5.71
N GLU A 457 23.06 26.82 5.83
CA GLU A 457 24.17 27.74 6.06
C GLU A 457 24.71 28.33 4.73
N PRO A 458 25.52 29.39 4.77
CA PRO A 458 26.14 29.96 3.56
C PRO A 458 27.04 28.96 2.82
N THR A 459 27.71 28.07 3.56
CA THR A 459 28.69 27.10 3.02
C THR A 459 28.06 25.77 2.58
N GLY A 460 26.82 25.48 2.98
CA GLY A 460 26.15 24.23 2.68
C GLY A 460 25.00 23.93 3.64
N PHE A 461 24.55 22.68 3.66
CA PHE A 461 23.58 22.22 4.65
C PHE A 461 24.29 21.60 5.85
N VAL A 462 23.78 21.86 7.04
CA VAL A 462 24.26 21.26 8.29
C VAL A 462 23.12 20.54 8.97
N VAL A 463 23.29 19.25 9.23
CA VAL A 463 22.34 18.42 9.96
C VAL A 463 22.75 18.42 11.43
N ARG A 464 21.90 18.92 12.32
CA ARG A 464 22.14 18.82 13.77
C ARG A 464 21.30 17.68 14.34
N VAL A 465 21.97 16.62 14.77
CA VAL A 465 21.34 15.47 15.41
C VAL A 465 21.32 15.70 16.91
N GLN A 466 20.14 15.60 17.52
CA GLN A 466 19.97 15.71 18.97
C GLN A 466 19.97 14.32 19.60
N ASN A 467 21.15 13.81 19.91
CA ASN A 467 21.32 12.51 20.58
C ASN A 467 21.44 12.69 22.10
N GLY A 468 20.95 11.71 22.87
CA GLY A 468 21.03 11.72 24.33
C GLY A 468 22.45 11.74 24.89
N GLY A 469 23.43 11.23 24.14
CA GLY A 469 24.86 11.33 24.45
C GLY A 469 25.53 12.64 24.04
N GLY A 470 24.75 13.65 23.64
CA GLY A 470 25.22 14.95 23.17
C GLY A 470 24.88 15.18 21.69
N ALA A 471 24.47 16.42 21.38
CA ALA A 471 24.18 16.81 20.00
C ALA A 471 25.47 16.90 19.17
N PHE A 472 25.39 16.53 17.90
CA PHE A 472 26.52 16.65 16.97
C PHE A 472 26.06 17.15 15.59
N PRO A 473 26.85 18.04 14.96
CA PRO A 473 26.57 18.51 13.60
C PRO A 473 27.20 17.59 12.55
N LEU A 474 26.54 17.48 11.39
CA LEU A 474 27.04 16.83 10.19
C LEU A 474 26.90 17.80 9.02
N SER A 475 28.01 18.19 8.41
CA SER A 475 28.00 18.95 7.16
C SER A 475 27.65 18.03 5.99
N VAL A 476 26.73 18.46 5.13
CA VAL A 476 26.37 17.72 3.91
C VAL A 476 27.28 18.17 2.77
N ALA A 477 28.09 17.27 2.26
CA ALA A 477 28.96 17.53 1.12
C ALA A 477 28.18 17.48 -0.22
N PRO A 478 28.73 18.02 -1.32
CA PRO A 478 28.06 18.04 -2.63
C PRO A 478 27.77 16.65 -3.23
N ASP A 479 28.49 15.62 -2.79
CA ASP A 479 28.29 14.22 -3.16
C ASP A 479 27.29 13.49 -2.24
N ASN A 480 26.58 14.24 -1.40
CA ASN A 480 25.71 13.78 -0.31
C ASN A 480 26.42 12.98 0.79
N THR A 481 27.75 12.94 0.84
CA THR A 481 28.42 12.40 2.03
C THR A 481 28.16 13.31 3.23
N LEU A 482 27.97 12.72 4.40
CA LEU A 482 27.85 13.47 5.65
C LEU A 482 29.19 13.49 6.34
N ARG A 483 29.63 14.66 6.80
CA ARG A 483 30.93 14.83 7.46
C ARG A 483 30.71 15.43 8.84
N GLY A 484 31.07 14.67 9.87
CA GLY A 484 31.17 15.15 11.24
C GLY A 484 32.51 14.78 11.85
N SER A 485 32.68 15.12 13.12
CA SER A 485 33.87 14.82 13.91
C SER A 485 33.49 14.56 15.36
N GLY A 486 34.31 13.79 16.06
CA GLY A 486 34.17 13.50 17.49
C GLY A 486 33.62 12.10 17.75
N ALA A 487 33.14 11.88 18.97
CA ALA A 487 32.48 10.65 19.39
C ALA A 487 31.13 11.00 20.01
N THR A 488 30.16 10.10 19.87
CA THR A 488 28.83 10.23 20.48
C THR A 488 28.46 8.91 21.15
N SER A 489 27.72 9.01 22.25
CA SER A 489 27.18 7.87 22.99
C SER A 489 25.73 7.66 22.56
N VAL A 490 25.42 6.55 21.89
CA VAL A 490 24.05 6.21 21.49
C VAL A 490 23.40 5.48 22.65
N ASN A 491 22.48 6.16 23.33
CA ASN A 491 21.74 5.62 24.47
C ASN A 491 20.47 4.93 23.96
N GLY A 492 20.59 3.64 23.69
CA GLY A 492 19.49 2.78 23.27
C GLY A 492 18.89 1.99 24.42
N LYS A 493 18.05 1.05 24.03
CA LYS A 493 17.45 0.04 24.91
C LYS A 493 17.42 -1.27 24.15
N LEU A 494 17.65 -2.37 24.85
CA LEU A 494 17.61 -3.72 24.29
C LEU A 494 16.37 -4.44 24.80
N VAL A 495 15.69 -5.18 23.93
CA VAL A 495 14.57 -6.04 24.36
C VAL A 495 15.12 -7.18 25.21
N ALA A 496 14.85 -7.12 26.51
CA ALA A 496 15.25 -8.13 27.49
C ALA A 496 14.29 -9.32 27.49
N SER A 497 12.98 -9.05 27.41
CA SER A 497 11.94 -10.07 27.27
C SER A 497 10.64 -9.46 26.74
N ILE A 498 9.82 -10.29 26.10
CA ILE A 498 8.46 -9.97 25.67
C ILE A 498 7.53 -10.97 26.39
N ARG A 499 6.46 -10.49 27.04
CA ARG A 499 5.42 -11.31 27.67
C ARG A 499 4.05 -10.72 27.33
N GLY A 500 3.37 -11.28 26.32
CA GLY A 500 2.21 -10.65 25.71
C GLY A 500 2.57 -9.25 25.19
N ASP A 501 1.72 -8.26 25.51
CA ASP A 501 1.92 -6.85 25.10
C ASP A 501 3.00 -6.11 25.92
N ILE A 502 3.56 -6.75 26.95
CA ILE A 502 4.54 -6.14 27.84
C ILE A 502 5.95 -6.43 27.32
N VAL A 503 6.65 -5.38 26.88
CA VAL A 503 8.05 -5.44 26.47
C VAL A 503 8.93 -4.89 27.58
N ASN A 504 9.81 -5.73 28.13
CA ASN A 504 10.81 -5.32 29.10
C ASN A 504 12.09 -4.91 28.37
N PHE A 505 12.61 -3.75 28.73
CA PHE A 505 13.80 -3.17 28.13
C PHE A 505 14.95 -3.09 29.15
N THR A 506 16.16 -3.41 28.71
CA THR A 506 17.39 -3.11 29.46
C THR A 506 18.08 -1.92 28.79
N PRO A 507 18.38 -0.82 29.50
CA PRO A 507 19.16 0.28 28.95
C PRO A 507 20.51 -0.22 28.42
N HIS A 508 20.91 0.24 27.23
CA HIS A 508 22.19 -0.12 26.63
C HIS A 508 22.79 1.10 25.94
N SER A 509 24.09 1.30 26.11
CA SER A 509 24.78 2.46 25.54
C SER A 509 26.07 2.02 24.86
N GLU A 510 26.31 2.54 23.66
CA GLU A 510 27.55 2.31 22.91
C GLU A 510 28.13 3.64 22.44
N ASN A 511 29.46 3.71 22.42
CA ASN A 511 30.20 4.88 21.95
C ASN A 511 30.67 4.65 20.52
N CYS A 512 30.25 5.53 19.61
CA CYS A 512 30.67 5.49 18.22
C CYS A 512 31.34 6.80 17.80
N ASN A 513 32.32 6.71 16.89
CA ASN A 513 32.92 7.88 16.29
C ASN A 513 31.99 8.49 15.24
N VAL A 514 31.80 9.81 15.31
CA VAL A 514 31.14 10.60 14.27
C VAL A 514 32.21 10.98 13.25
N GLY A 515 32.11 10.42 12.05
CA GLY A 515 33.11 10.59 10.99
C GLY A 515 32.50 10.99 9.66
N THR A 516 32.96 10.34 8.59
CA THR A 516 32.36 10.48 7.26
C THR A 516 31.37 9.35 7.03
N PHE A 517 30.18 9.68 6.53
CA PHE A 517 29.14 8.72 6.19
C PHE A 517 28.83 8.77 4.70
N SER A 518 28.80 7.60 4.07
CA SER A 518 28.45 7.46 2.66
C SER A 518 27.00 7.04 2.51
N ALA A 519 26.27 7.69 1.62
CA ALA A 519 24.91 7.28 1.28
C ALA A 519 24.90 5.87 0.68
N LYS A 520 23.98 5.02 1.13
CA LYS A 520 23.78 3.67 0.55
C LYS A 520 23.15 3.73 -0.85
N SER A 521 22.41 4.82 -1.13
CA SER A 521 21.79 5.05 -2.44
C SER A 521 22.72 5.75 -3.41
N LYS A 522 22.60 5.40 -4.70
CA LYS A 522 23.28 6.08 -5.80
C LYS A 522 22.52 7.31 -6.32
N ARG A 523 21.24 7.49 -5.94
CA ARG A 523 20.42 8.60 -6.42
C ARG A 523 20.65 9.83 -5.54
N ASN A 524 21.27 10.85 -6.14
CA ASN A 524 21.62 12.11 -5.48
C ASN A 524 20.52 13.17 -5.70
N THR A 525 19.98 13.74 -4.62
CA THR A 525 18.96 14.82 -4.65
C THR A 525 19.54 16.23 -4.84
N MET A 526 20.84 16.41 -4.56
CA MET A 526 21.56 17.67 -4.70
C MET A 526 22.46 17.66 -5.93
N ARG A 527 22.32 18.66 -6.80
CA ARG A 527 23.34 18.89 -7.85
C ARG A 527 24.27 20.01 -7.41
N ALA A 528 25.57 19.71 -7.38
CA ALA A 528 26.60 20.73 -7.22
C ALA A 528 26.38 21.84 -8.26
N SER A 529 26.35 23.10 -7.82
CA SER A 529 25.95 24.26 -8.63
C SER A 529 27.01 24.71 -9.66
N SER A 530 27.91 23.84 -10.11
CA SER A 530 28.95 24.20 -11.09
C SER A 530 28.43 24.26 -12.54
N ALA A 531 27.25 23.72 -12.83
CA ALA A 531 26.65 23.86 -14.16
C ALA A 531 26.06 25.28 -14.37
N PRO A 532 26.36 25.95 -15.50
CA PRO A 532 25.77 27.26 -15.81
C PRO A 532 24.24 27.19 -15.73
N ILE A 533 23.64 28.22 -15.15
CA ILE A 533 22.18 28.36 -15.08
C ILE A 533 21.65 28.27 -16.52
N PRO A 534 20.71 27.37 -16.84
CA PRO A 534 20.07 27.37 -18.15
C PRO A 534 19.52 28.77 -18.39
N ALA A 535 20.03 29.45 -19.43
CA ALA A 535 19.60 30.80 -19.74
C ALA A 535 18.10 30.76 -20.01
N VAL A 536 17.31 31.35 -19.11
CA VAL A 536 15.89 31.57 -19.36
C VAL A 536 15.84 32.58 -20.52
N PRO A 537 15.24 32.24 -21.67
CA PRO A 537 15.12 33.19 -22.76
C PRO A 537 14.36 34.42 -22.25
N PRO A 538 14.84 35.65 -22.51
CA PRO A 538 14.18 36.86 -22.03
C PRO A 538 12.76 36.92 -22.61
N ASP A 539 11.75 36.89 -21.74
CA ASP A 539 10.35 37.05 -22.12
C ASP A 539 10.14 38.47 -22.69
N SER A 540 9.86 38.55 -23.98
CA SER A 540 9.75 39.80 -24.75
C SER A 540 8.41 40.53 -24.56
N SER A 541 7.79 40.46 -23.38
CA SER A 541 6.43 41.00 -23.15
C SER A 541 6.28 41.76 -21.82
N SER A 542 7.15 42.74 -21.54
CA SER A 542 6.89 43.73 -20.47
C SER A 542 6.28 45.01 -21.07
N VAL A 543 4.96 45.03 -21.26
CA VAL A 543 4.26 46.30 -21.49
C VAL A 543 4.06 46.96 -20.14
N ALA A 544 4.63 48.16 -19.97
CA ALA A 544 4.51 48.98 -18.79
C ALA A 544 3.04 49.30 -18.48
N ALA A 545 2.57 48.91 -17.29
CA ALA A 545 1.25 49.28 -16.80
C ALA A 545 1.27 50.73 -16.29
N SER A 546 0.59 51.62 -17.01
CA SER A 546 0.29 52.98 -16.55
C SER A 546 -0.64 52.95 -15.34
N ALA A 547 -0.33 53.80 -14.35
CA ALA A 547 -1.14 54.04 -13.18
C ALA A 547 -2.51 54.63 -13.57
N VAL A 548 -3.59 54.01 -13.08
CA VAL A 548 -4.94 54.57 -13.14
C VAL A 548 -5.40 54.84 -11.71
N THR A 549 -5.75 56.11 -11.47
CA THR A 549 -6.33 56.65 -10.24
C THR A 549 -7.70 56.05 -9.89
N PRO A 550 -8.06 55.95 -8.60
CA PRO A 550 -9.31 55.34 -8.17
C PRO A 550 -10.48 56.30 -8.32
N VAL A 551 -11.53 55.88 -9.04
CA VAL A 551 -12.84 56.55 -9.06
C VAL A 551 -13.77 55.80 -8.11
N ALA A 552 -14.31 56.54 -7.14
CA ALA A 552 -15.36 56.08 -6.24
C ALA A 552 -16.66 55.82 -7.02
N GLN A 553 -17.28 54.67 -6.83
CA GLN A 553 -18.61 54.40 -7.39
C GLN A 553 -19.52 53.76 -6.34
N ALA A 554 -20.71 54.36 -6.26
CA ALA A 554 -21.74 54.18 -5.26
C ALA A 554 -22.48 52.84 -5.33
N SER A 555 -22.97 52.42 -4.17
CA SER A 555 -23.91 51.30 -3.97
C SER A 555 -25.27 51.56 -4.63
N PRO A 556 -25.91 50.50 -5.16
CA PRO A 556 -27.35 50.36 -5.13
C PRO A 556 -27.75 49.13 -4.29
N GLY A 557 -28.79 49.33 -3.48
CA GLY A 557 -29.39 48.29 -2.64
C GLY A 557 -30.46 47.46 -3.36
N ALA A 558 -30.94 46.50 -2.57
CA ALA A 558 -32.16 45.68 -2.70
C ALA A 558 -32.13 44.52 -3.73
N ALA A 559 -32.16 43.28 -3.23
CA ALA A 559 -33.41 42.53 -3.03
C ALA A 559 -33.11 41.12 -2.49
N SER A 560 -33.63 40.82 -1.30
CA SER A 560 -33.64 39.48 -0.71
C SER A 560 -34.77 38.66 -1.32
N VAL A 561 -34.43 37.61 -2.08
CA VAL A 561 -35.37 36.57 -2.52
C VAL A 561 -35.22 35.37 -1.59
N GLY A 562 -36.36 34.90 -1.07
CA GLY A 562 -36.46 33.94 0.02
C GLY A 562 -35.77 32.59 -0.23
N ALA A 563 -34.97 32.18 0.75
CA ALA A 563 -34.48 30.83 0.89
C ALA A 563 -35.61 29.95 1.45
N ALA A 564 -35.98 28.91 0.71
CA ALA A 564 -36.83 27.83 1.21
C ALA A 564 -36.05 27.03 2.27
N ASP A 565 -36.70 26.82 3.41
CA ASP A 565 -36.25 25.98 4.53
C ASP A 565 -35.75 24.61 4.04
N ARG A 566 -34.44 24.39 4.14
CA ARG A 566 -33.87 23.05 4.28
C ARG A 566 -33.67 22.82 5.77
N ALA A 567 -34.43 21.88 6.33
CA ALA A 567 -34.27 21.40 7.70
C ALA A 567 -32.79 21.15 8.00
N ALA A 568 -32.28 21.84 9.01
CA ALA A 568 -30.92 21.66 9.48
C ALA A 568 -30.79 20.22 9.99
N ASP A 569 -29.89 19.46 9.38
CA ASP A 569 -29.57 18.08 9.73
C ASP A 569 -28.90 18.06 11.12
N GLN A 570 -29.74 17.98 12.16
CA GLN A 570 -29.32 17.99 13.56
C GLN A 570 -28.59 16.67 13.87
N ARG A 571 -27.27 16.66 13.71
CA ARG A 571 -26.43 15.58 14.23
C ARG A 571 -26.51 15.57 15.74
N VAL A 572 -27.22 14.59 16.29
CA VAL A 572 -27.35 14.44 17.74
C VAL A 572 -26.15 13.67 18.28
N ALA A 573 -25.59 14.10 19.41
CA ALA A 573 -24.54 13.36 20.10
C ALA A 573 -25.18 12.21 20.90
N PHE A 574 -24.60 11.01 20.82
CA PHE A 574 -24.90 9.93 21.74
C PHE A 574 -23.64 9.40 22.40
N ARG A 575 -23.85 8.77 23.55
CA ARG A 575 -22.84 8.09 24.33
C ARG A 575 -23.27 6.64 24.48
N VAL A 576 -22.45 5.70 24.04
CA VAL A 576 -22.71 4.26 24.22
C VAL A 576 -21.80 3.73 25.31
N LEU A 577 -22.39 3.16 26.35
CA LEU A 577 -21.68 2.41 27.37
C LEU A 577 -21.63 0.95 26.92
N LEU A 578 -20.44 0.49 26.57
CA LEU A 578 -20.17 -0.90 26.28
C LEU A 578 -19.86 -1.60 27.60
N GLY A 579 -20.62 -2.64 27.89
CA GLY A 579 -20.39 -3.53 29.03
C GLY A 579 -20.21 -4.96 28.58
N SER A 580 -19.67 -5.77 29.47
CA SER A 580 -19.51 -7.20 29.25
C SER A 580 -19.82 -7.98 30.51
N SER A 581 -20.48 -9.12 30.39
CA SER A 581 -20.81 -10.02 31.50
C SER A 581 -20.35 -11.45 31.19
N PHE A 582 -19.23 -11.85 31.82
CA PHE A 582 -18.64 -13.19 31.68
C PHE A 582 -18.40 -13.79 33.06
N SER A 583 -18.64 -15.10 33.21
CA SER A 583 -18.23 -15.85 34.40
C SER A 583 -16.74 -16.18 34.30
N GLY A 584 -15.88 -15.37 34.91
CA GLY A 584 -14.44 -15.57 34.92
C GLY A 584 -13.66 -14.49 34.17
N THR A 585 -12.54 -14.87 33.57
CA THR A 585 -11.70 -13.93 32.79
C THR A 585 -12.48 -13.44 31.59
N ASN A 586 -12.58 -12.12 31.44
CA ASN A 586 -13.31 -11.50 30.36
C ASN A 586 -12.52 -11.59 29.04
N PRO A 587 -12.98 -12.36 28.04
CA PRO A 587 -12.25 -12.55 26.79
C PRO A 587 -12.23 -11.28 25.93
N LEU A 588 -13.10 -10.31 26.23
CA LEU A 588 -13.17 -9.02 25.56
C LEU A 588 -12.25 -7.95 26.18
N ALA A 589 -11.56 -8.26 27.29
CA ALA A 589 -10.62 -7.32 27.90
C ALA A 589 -9.49 -6.95 26.91
N GLY A 590 -9.32 -5.66 26.65
CA GLY A 590 -8.35 -5.17 25.67
C GLY A 590 -8.73 -5.42 24.20
N GLN A 591 -9.91 -5.95 23.91
CA GLN A 591 -10.33 -6.22 22.54
C GLN A 591 -11.04 -5.02 21.91
N THR A 592 -11.00 -4.92 20.59
CA THR A 592 -11.63 -3.82 19.85
C THR A 592 -13.04 -4.20 19.44
N VAL A 593 -14.01 -3.32 19.73
CA VAL A 593 -15.38 -3.41 19.24
C VAL A 593 -15.56 -2.43 18.09
N PHE A 594 -16.04 -2.93 16.95
CA PHE A 594 -16.35 -2.13 15.77
C PHE A 594 -17.84 -1.77 15.76
N VAL A 595 -18.14 -0.50 15.53
CA VAL A 595 -19.51 -0.02 15.32
C VAL A 595 -19.74 0.10 13.83
N MET A 596 -20.66 -0.70 13.31
CA MET A 596 -20.94 -0.85 11.88
C MET A 596 -22.36 -0.37 11.55
N ARG A 597 -22.54 0.18 10.34
CA ARG A 597 -23.86 0.60 9.83
C ARG A 597 -24.76 -0.57 9.42
N LYS A 598 -24.18 -1.76 9.24
CA LYS A 598 -24.83 -2.98 8.75
C LYS A 598 -24.25 -4.20 9.48
N PRO A 599 -24.99 -5.31 9.61
CA PRO A 599 -24.47 -6.53 10.21
C PRO A 599 -23.35 -7.10 9.35
N ILE A 600 -22.37 -7.78 9.99
CA ILE A 600 -21.14 -8.24 9.33
C ILE A 600 -21.42 -9.14 8.13
N GLY A 601 -22.40 -10.04 8.24
CA GLY A 601 -22.80 -10.92 7.14
C GLY A 601 -23.37 -10.16 5.93
N SER A 602 -24.01 -9.01 6.14
CA SER A 602 -24.47 -8.16 5.02
C SER A 602 -23.32 -7.37 4.41
N VAL A 603 -22.41 -6.87 5.24
CA VAL A 603 -21.20 -6.17 4.78
C VAL A 603 -20.36 -7.10 3.91
N LEU A 604 -20.08 -8.32 4.37
CA LEU A 604 -19.28 -9.28 3.62
C LEU A 604 -19.92 -9.67 2.28
N ARG A 605 -21.25 -9.84 2.21
CA ARG A 605 -21.95 -10.08 0.94
C ARG A 605 -21.81 -8.91 -0.04
N GLU A 606 -21.98 -7.68 0.43
CA GLU A 606 -21.81 -6.48 -0.41
C GLU A 606 -20.37 -6.32 -0.94
N LEU A 607 -19.41 -6.90 -0.23
CA LEU A 607 -18.00 -6.95 -0.63
C LEU A 607 -17.65 -8.15 -1.51
N GLY A 608 -18.64 -8.97 -1.90
CA GLY A 608 -18.46 -10.11 -2.80
C GLY A 608 -18.04 -11.40 -2.11
N VAL A 609 -18.07 -11.48 -0.78
CA VAL A 609 -17.85 -12.73 -0.05
C VAL A 609 -19.12 -13.58 -0.13
N SER A 610 -18.96 -14.86 -0.48
CA SER A 610 -20.07 -15.82 -0.60
C SER A 610 -20.60 -16.28 0.76
N VAL A 611 -21.24 -15.37 1.49
CA VAL A 611 -21.91 -15.66 2.78
C VAL A 611 -23.36 -16.08 2.51
N PRO A 612 -23.87 -17.18 3.08
CA PRO A 612 -25.27 -17.59 2.95
C PRO A 612 -26.26 -16.50 3.36
N ALA A 613 -27.44 -16.48 2.76
CA ALA A 613 -28.52 -15.62 3.23
C ALA A 613 -28.93 -16.03 4.65
N ASN A 614 -29.05 -15.05 5.55
CA ASN A 614 -29.30 -15.25 6.98
C ASN A 614 -28.19 -16.02 7.72
N ALA A 615 -26.98 -16.07 7.13
CA ALA A 615 -25.83 -16.60 7.83
C ALA A 615 -25.67 -15.87 9.16
N SER A 616 -25.43 -16.65 10.20
CA SER A 616 -25.09 -16.09 11.50
C SER A 616 -23.72 -15.36 11.43
N PRO A 617 -23.39 -14.50 12.40
CA PRO A 617 -22.11 -13.78 12.39
C PRO A 617 -20.89 -14.69 12.27
N GLY A 618 -20.91 -15.82 12.95
CA GLY A 618 -19.89 -16.86 12.87
C GLY A 618 -19.78 -17.52 11.50
N GLU A 619 -20.90 -17.86 10.84
CA GLU A 619 -20.90 -18.41 9.47
C GLU A 619 -20.38 -17.40 8.45
N ALA A 620 -20.70 -16.11 8.65
CA ALA A 620 -20.15 -15.03 7.84
C ALA A 620 -18.63 -14.94 8.00
N MET A 621 -18.11 -15.07 9.22
CA MET A 621 -16.66 -15.10 9.47
C MET A 621 -15.98 -16.34 8.89
N LYS A 622 -16.61 -17.52 8.93
CA LYS A 622 -16.12 -18.73 8.25
C LYS A 622 -16.03 -18.55 6.73
N SER A 623 -17.01 -17.85 6.15
CA SER A 623 -17.02 -17.54 4.71
C SER A 623 -15.90 -16.56 4.35
N LEU A 624 -15.65 -15.54 5.18
CA LEU A 624 -14.51 -14.64 5.03
C LEU A 624 -13.18 -15.39 5.17
N GLN A 625 -13.05 -16.27 6.16
CA GLN A 625 -11.87 -17.11 6.34
C GLN A 625 -11.62 -17.98 5.09
N THR A 626 -12.67 -18.55 4.51
CA THR A 626 -12.58 -19.32 3.26
C THR A 626 -12.06 -18.47 2.11
N LEU A 627 -12.61 -17.26 1.92
CA LEU A 627 -12.11 -16.31 0.92
C LEU A 627 -10.63 -15.95 1.15
N CYS A 628 -10.26 -15.82 2.43
CA CYS A 628 -8.91 -15.48 2.85
C CYS A 628 -7.86 -16.58 2.65
N HIS A 629 -8.25 -17.78 2.19
CA HIS A 629 -7.28 -18.75 1.66
C HIS A 629 -6.61 -18.24 0.37
N SER A 630 -7.20 -17.23 -0.30
CA SER A 630 -6.54 -16.46 -1.35
C SER A 630 -6.10 -15.09 -0.82
N PRO A 631 -4.82 -14.68 -0.99
CA PRO A 631 -4.35 -13.37 -0.50
C PRO A 631 -5.12 -12.19 -1.10
N GLN A 632 -5.42 -12.27 -2.40
CA GLN A 632 -6.11 -11.20 -3.14
C GLN A 632 -7.57 -11.03 -2.70
N GLY A 633 -8.28 -12.15 -2.47
CA GLY A 633 -9.66 -12.14 -1.98
C GLY A 633 -9.76 -11.49 -0.60
N CYS A 634 -8.87 -11.89 0.32
CA CYS A 634 -8.87 -11.38 1.69
C CYS A 634 -8.71 -9.86 1.77
N THR A 635 -7.68 -9.32 1.10
CA THR A 635 -7.35 -7.89 1.18
C THR A 635 -8.49 -7.02 0.68
N SER A 636 -9.10 -7.41 -0.45
CA SER A 636 -10.20 -6.64 -1.03
C SER A 636 -11.42 -6.57 -0.11
N ALA A 637 -11.77 -7.69 0.54
CA ALA A 637 -12.86 -7.74 1.50
C ALA A 637 -12.56 -6.92 2.76
N VAL A 638 -11.41 -7.13 3.40
CA VAL A 638 -11.04 -6.42 4.64
C VAL A 638 -10.96 -4.91 4.43
N GLN A 639 -10.32 -4.45 3.34
CA GLN A 639 -10.27 -3.02 3.02
C GLN A 639 -11.66 -2.45 2.73
N GLY A 640 -12.52 -3.23 2.08
CA GLY A 640 -13.90 -2.85 1.80
C GLY A 640 -14.75 -2.58 3.04
N MET A 641 -14.51 -3.32 4.14
CA MET A 641 -15.29 -3.19 5.39
C MET A 641 -15.22 -1.79 6.00
N SER A 642 -14.12 -1.07 5.79
CA SER A 642 -13.91 0.30 6.29
C SER A 642 -15.01 1.29 5.90
N ARG A 643 -15.68 1.07 4.76
CA ARG A 643 -16.79 1.93 4.28
C ARG A 643 -18.04 1.83 5.13
N TYR A 644 -18.15 0.75 5.90
CA TYR A 644 -19.30 0.46 6.76
C TYR A 644 -19.02 0.76 8.24
N TYR A 645 -17.77 1.12 8.57
CA TYR A 645 -17.38 1.52 9.92
C TYR A 645 -17.88 2.92 10.23
N VAL A 646 -18.44 3.05 11.43
CA VAL A 646 -18.80 4.33 12.03
C VAL A 646 -17.64 4.79 12.91
N THR A 647 -17.16 3.87 13.76
CA THR A 647 -16.08 4.08 14.72
C THR A 647 -15.71 2.72 15.34
N ALA A 648 -14.63 2.66 16.12
CA ALA A 648 -14.30 1.51 16.95
C ALA A 648 -13.78 1.98 18.32
N THR A 649 -13.83 1.11 19.32
CA THR A 649 -13.24 1.38 20.63
C THR A 649 -12.63 0.13 21.22
N LYS A 650 -11.48 0.29 21.89
CA LYS A 650 -10.87 -0.78 22.69
C LYS A 650 -11.57 -0.84 24.04
N LEU A 651 -11.91 -2.04 24.48
CA LEU A 651 -12.47 -2.29 25.82
C LEU A 651 -11.34 -2.29 26.86
N ASP A 652 -11.61 -1.76 28.04
CA ASP A 652 -10.66 -1.74 29.15
C ASP A 652 -10.43 -3.15 29.74
N ALA A 653 -9.58 -3.25 30.77
CA ALA A 653 -9.29 -4.53 31.43
C ALA A 653 -10.53 -5.19 32.08
N SER A 654 -11.61 -4.44 32.31
CA SER A 654 -12.90 -4.95 32.78
C SER A 654 -13.88 -5.29 31.66
N GLY A 655 -13.49 -5.08 30.40
CA GLY A 655 -14.30 -5.23 29.20
C GLY A 655 -15.34 -4.12 29.00
N LYS A 656 -15.09 -2.94 29.56
CA LYS A 656 -15.97 -1.79 29.42
C LYS A 656 -15.36 -0.74 28.50
N ALA A 657 -16.20 0.02 27.81
CA ALA A 657 -15.76 1.24 27.13
C ALA A 657 -16.89 2.26 27.08
N THR A 658 -16.52 3.53 26.92
CA THR A 658 -17.47 4.60 26.58
C THR A 658 -17.15 5.07 25.18
N LEU A 659 -18.13 4.98 24.30
CA LEU A 659 -18.03 5.45 22.92
C LEU A 659 -18.84 6.74 22.77
N SER A 660 -18.15 7.82 22.40
CA SER A 660 -18.78 9.10 22.08
C SER A 660 -18.61 9.36 20.59
N ALA A 661 -19.72 9.41 19.86
CA ALA A 661 -19.72 9.64 18.41
C ALA A 661 -20.83 10.63 18.02
N HIS A 662 -20.58 11.36 16.95
CA HIS A 662 -21.55 12.25 16.32
C HIS A 662 -22.05 11.60 15.02
N THR A 663 -23.08 10.76 15.11
CA THR A 663 -23.76 10.19 13.94
C THR A 663 -25.26 10.20 14.15
N GLU A 664 -26.00 9.98 13.06
CA GLU A 664 -27.47 9.93 13.07
C GLU A 664 -27.96 8.85 14.04
N THR A 665 -29.05 9.12 14.74
CA THR A 665 -29.75 8.09 15.53
C THR A 665 -30.26 6.99 14.60
N GLY A 666 -30.18 5.73 15.01
CA GLY A 666 -30.61 4.61 14.18
C GLY A 666 -30.06 3.27 14.64
N THR A 667 -30.30 2.23 13.84
CA THR A 667 -29.78 0.88 14.11
C THR A 667 -28.30 0.79 13.71
N TYR A 668 -27.46 0.38 14.65
CA TYR A 668 -26.06 0.07 14.43
C TYR A 668 -25.74 -1.33 14.93
N PHE A 669 -24.63 -1.89 14.45
CA PHE A 669 -24.19 -3.24 14.76
C PHE A 669 -22.83 -3.19 15.46
N PHE A 670 -22.73 -3.85 16.61
CA PHE A 670 -21.54 -3.90 17.43
C PHE A 670 -20.86 -5.24 17.22
N PHE A 671 -19.81 -5.20 16.38
CA PHE A 671 -19.08 -6.37 15.96
C PHE A 671 -17.79 -6.55 16.76
N ALA A 672 -17.56 -7.77 17.25
CA ALA A 672 -16.32 -8.17 17.89
C ALA A 672 -16.03 -9.64 17.62
N ILE A 673 -14.76 -10.01 17.57
CA ILE A 673 -14.31 -11.39 17.49
C ILE A 673 -13.16 -11.58 18.46
N VAL A 674 -13.23 -12.62 19.30
CA VAL A 674 -12.17 -12.94 20.26
C VAL A 674 -11.85 -14.42 20.25
N PRO A 675 -10.58 -14.82 20.42
CA PRO A 675 -10.21 -16.21 20.62
C PRO A 675 -10.86 -16.79 21.89
N ASN A 676 -11.24 -18.07 21.84
CA ASN A 676 -11.78 -18.85 22.95
C ASN A 676 -11.11 -20.24 22.94
N PRO A 677 -10.95 -20.97 24.07
CA PRO A 677 -10.31 -22.30 24.06
C PRO A 677 -10.95 -23.33 23.11
N GLY A 678 -12.20 -23.13 22.69
CA GLY A 678 -12.88 -23.94 21.67
C GLY A 678 -12.79 -23.41 20.24
N GLY A 679 -12.24 -22.21 20.00
CA GLY A 679 -12.23 -21.56 18.69
C GLY A 679 -12.28 -20.04 18.80
N SER A 680 -13.36 -19.41 18.34
CA SER A 680 -13.58 -17.96 18.54
C SER A 680 -15.03 -17.64 18.90
N LEU A 681 -15.23 -16.60 19.69
CA LEU A 681 -16.54 -16.03 19.96
C LEU A 681 -16.72 -14.80 19.05
N VAL A 682 -17.85 -14.77 18.33
CA VAL A 682 -18.20 -13.70 17.39
C VAL A 682 -19.47 -13.02 17.85
N TRP A 683 -19.46 -11.69 17.94
CA TRP A 683 -20.61 -10.85 18.22
C TRP A 683 -20.93 -9.99 17.00
N ASP A 684 -22.22 -9.75 16.77
CA ASP A 684 -22.74 -8.77 15.81
C ASP A 684 -24.07 -8.24 16.36
N ILE A 685 -24.00 -7.48 17.45
CA ILE A 685 -25.17 -7.09 18.25
C ILE A 685 -25.83 -5.86 17.63
N ALA A 686 -27.08 -5.99 17.20
CA ALA A 686 -27.88 -4.84 16.76
C ALA A 686 -28.32 -3.99 17.96
N ALA A 687 -28.11 -2.68 17.89
CA ALA A 687 -28.60 -1.73 18.87
C ALA A 687 -29.16 -0.47 18.19
N ASN A 688 -30.33 -0.03 18.64
CA ASN A 688 -30.94 1.22 18.20
C ASN A 688 -30.41 2.36 19.06
N LEU A 689 -29.51 3.17 18.50
CA LEU A 689 -28.88 4.29 19.20
C LEU A 689 -29.80 5.51 19.11
N ALA A 690 -30.25 5.98 20.26
CA ALA A 690 -30.98 7.23 20.44
C ALA A 690 -30.05 8.35 20.94
N ALA A 691 -30.54 9.58 20.91
CA ALA A 691 -29.88 10.71 21.55
C ALA A 691 -29.62 10.43 23.05
N GLY A 692 -28.43 10.78 23.55
CA GLY A 692 -28.06 10.57 24.96
C GLY A 692 -27.36 9.23 25.23
N ASP A 693 -27.60 8.67 26.43
CA ASP A 693 -26.90 7.47 26.92
C ASP A 693 -27.58 6.19 26.42
N ASN A 694 -26.80 5.31 25.79
CA ASN A 694 -27.20 4.01 25.29
C ASN A 694 -26.32 2.93 25.95
N GLN A 695 -26.80 1.69 26.03
CA GLN A 695 -26.03 0.58 26.58
C GLN A 695 -26.05 -0.62 25.63
N VAL A 696 -24.88 -1.25 25.44
CA VAL A 696 -24.73 -2.50 24.71
C VAL A 696 -23.92 -3.47 25.58
N MET A 697 -24.47 -4.67 25.81
CA MET A 697 -23.86 -5.66 26.68
C MET A 697 -23.37 -6.87 25.86
N PHE A 698 -22.10 -7.22 26.00
CA PHE A 698 -21.52 -8.43 25.43
C PHE A 698 -21.54 -9.56 26.47
N SER A 699 -22.02 -10.74 26.10
CA SER A 699 -22.02 -11.92 26.96
C SER A 699 -21.75 -13.17 26.13
N THR A 700 -21.52 -14.31 26.78
CA THR A 700 -21.47 -15.60 26.08
C THR A 700 -22.82 -15.96 25.46
N GLU A 701 -23.94 -15.51 26.04
CA GLU A 701 -25.30 -15.83 25.58
C GLU A 701 -25.64 -15.17 24.23
N ASN A 702 -25.03 -14.01 23.94
CA ASN A 702 -25.20 -13.31 22.67
C ASN A 702 -23.96 -13.40 21.76
N ALA A 703 -23.00 -14.25 22.13
CA ALA A 703 -21.89 -14.64 21.28
C ALA A 703 -22.29 -15.86 20.44
N GLN A 704 -21.71 -15.97 19.26
CA GLN A 704 -21.67 -17.23 18.54
C GLN A 704 -20.27 -17.84 18.63
N GLU A 705 -20.19 -19.08 19.09
CA GLU A 705 -18.95 -19.85 19.04
C GLU A 705 -18.72 -20.43 17.64
N ILE A 706 -17.52 -20.22 17.11
CA ILE A 706 -17.04 -20.82 15.88
C ILE A 706 -15.83 -21.71 16.17
N HIS A 707 -15.93 -22.96 15.74
CA HIS A 707 -14.85 -23.94 15.71
C HIS A 707 -14.17 -23.97 14.35
#